data_AF-A0A545U226-F1
#
_entry.id   AF-A0A545U226-F1
#
_cell.length_a   1.000
_cell.length_b   1.000
_cell.length_c   1.000
_cell.angle_alpha   90.00
_cell.angle_beta   90.00
_cell.angle_gamma   90.00
#
_symmetry.space_group_name_H-M   'P 1'
#
loop_
_entity.id
_entity.type
_entity.pdbx_description
1 polymer ?
#
loop_
_entity_poly.entity_id
_entity_poly.type
_entity_poly.pdbx_seq_one_letter_code
_entity_poly.pdbx_strand_id
1 'polypeptide(L)'
;MLDLGLMAFTQPWLLAALIGLPLIWLLLRVTPPSPKTLSFPAVQLLLGLEPPEETPARTPLWLILLRMLIILLIILGLAQPLINPAALLPGSGPVVVVIDNGWASAKNWDSKMEAMLEVIERAEREERPVVLLPTAAATSERHTNVTALLPAAEALELAQGIQPHPWPVERMSALESLQNLDLGTSAHVAWLSDGIADAESEDFGRALRGIGRVTVLRDQSGSLAKLVRPPQDDGLDLVIPVERSASGGSETVTVSALAEDGTVVAREPVTFEAGEQRGELRLQLPTELRNRVAQLSLENESTAGARYLLDESSRRRPVGLVTTGGAQQSQPLLSEVYYLQRALEPYSEVRQGSIDELLTRQLAVLALPDIGNLTPEEEDRLSGWVENGGLLLRFAGPRMAAESDDVLLPVRLRGGDRILGGALTWDSPASLAGFAEGTPFAGLDTTGDVTVERQVLAEPSLELGEKTWARLSDGTPLITAEQRETGWVILFHTTANTDWSNLALSGLFVDMLRRIVAVSQGVSDGNANSIPLPPLEVMNGFGRLVAPSASVKPLPAAGEGDASASEADASSNLVSAERPPGFYGEDVKQRVAHNLVRQLPPLEALGPVTGAESGSYSKSEEIDLQPWLLLAALLLALADLLLSLFMRGLVRPQLSQAAAALVVALGTSFIALNAGEAGAQSQIDEVRALEATLETRLAFVITGTERIDAISEAGLQGLTRILRRRTSVEAGAPLGVNIERDELAFFPLLYWPITAEQRTPSAEATRRLNDYLNNGGTILFDLRDPSATARIQGQQSQTNLALQRLTANVAIPTLEPVPTEHVLRKSFYLMQEFPGRYAGGNLWIETNDSQTNDGVARVIVGSNDWAGAWATTELGRPILPVVPGKEAQREMAYRFGVNLVMYALTGNYKADQVHIPFILERLGQ
;
A
#
# COMPACT_ATOMS: atom_id res chain seq x y z
N MET A 1 -26.61 3.03 -41.86
CA MET A 1 -26.88 3.71 -40.59
C MET A 1 -27.41 5.12 -40.87
N LEU A 2 -28.40 5.58 -40.11
CA LEU A 2 -28.89 6.96 -40.11
C LEU A 2 -28.56 7.56 -38.75
N ASP A 3 -27.64 8.53 -38.73
CA ASP A 3 -27.18 9.21 -37.51
C ASP A 3 -27.90 10.56 -37.33
N LEU A 4 -28.47 10.78 -36.16
CA LEU A 4 -29.19 12.00 -35.76
C LEU A 4 -28.49 12.69 -34.58
N GLY A 5 -27.21 12.39 -34.32
CA GLY A 5 -26.39 12.95 -33.25
C GLY A 5 -26.44 12.09 -31.99
N LEU A 6 -27.36 12.39 -31.07
CA LEU A 6 -27.51 11.63 -29.83
C LEU A 6 -28.14 10.24 -30.05
N MET A 7 -28.73 10.00 -31.22
CA MET A 7 -29.42 8.76 -31.56
C MET A 7 -29.12 8.34 -33.00
N ALA A 8 -28.87 7.06 -33.23
CA ALA A 8 -28.70 6.49 -34.57
C ALA A 8 -29.56 5.24 -34.77
N PHE A 9 -29.91 4.94 -36.02
CA PHE A 9 -30.58 3.70 -36.42
C PHE A 9 -29.66 2.91 -37.33
N THR A 10 -29.36 1.66 -36.97
CA THR A 10 -28.52 0.79 -37.82
C THR A 10 -29.28 0.40 -39.10
N GLN A 11 -30.59 0.15 -38.98
CA GLN A 11 -31.49 -0.29 -40.07
C GLN A 11 -32.62 0.73 -40.34
N PRO A 12 -32.31 1.94 -40.84
CA PRO A 12 -33.29 3.04 -40.96
C PRO A 12 -34.44 2.77 -41.95
N TRP A 13 -34.26 1.85 -42.89
CA TRP A 13 -35.30 1.50 -43.87
C TRP A 13 -36.53 0.84 -43.22
N LEU A 14 -36.38 0.20 -42.06
CA LEU A 14 -37.50 -0.36 -41.29
C LEU A 14 -38.46 0.71 -40.79
N LEU A 15 -37.99 1.94 -40.58
CA LEU A 15 -38.85 3.07 -40.20
C LEU A 15 -39.88 3.40 -41.29
N ALA A 16 -39.64 3.04 -42.55
CA ALA A 16 -40.62 3.18 -43.63
C ALA A 16 -41.88 2.33 -43.39
N ALA A 17 -41.79 1.25 -42.61
CA ALA A 17 -42.94 0.42 -42.24
C ALA A 17 -43.98 1.18 -41.40
N LEU A 18 -43.60 2.30 -40.75
CA LEU A 18 -44.53 3.17 -40.02
C LEU A 18 -45.62 3.77 -40.92
N ILE A 19 -45.36 3.92 -42.23
CA ILE A 19 -46.34 4.40 -43.21
C ILE A 19 -47.51 3.40 -43.36
N GLY A 20 -47.28 2.11 -43.07
CA GLY A 20 -48.29 1.06 -43.14
C GLY A 20 -49.24 0.97 -41.94
N LEU A 21 -48.95 1.67 -40.83
CA LEU A 21 -49.77 1.67 -39.61
C LEU A 21 -51.27 1.96 -39.86
N PRO A 22 -51.68 2.96 -40.67
CA PRO A 22 -53.09 3.23 -40.97
C PRO A 22 -53.82 2.07 -41.67
N LEU A 23 -53.10 1.25 -42.45
CA LEU A 23 -53.66 0.08 -43.11
C LEU A 23 -53.92 -1.04 -42.10
N ILE A 24 -53.01 -1.22 -41.14
CA ILE A 24 -53.17 -2.19 -40.05
C ILE A 24 -54.31 -1.77 -39.11
N TRP A 25 -54.48 -0.47 -38.86
CA TRP A 25 -55.64 0.07 -38.15
C TRP A 25 -56.96 -0.35 -38.82
N LEU A 26 -57.03 -0.31 -40.15
CA LEU A 26 -58.22 -0.70 -40.91
C LEU A 26 -58.53 -2.20 -40.75
N LEU A 27 -57.48 -3.04 -40.73
CA LEU A 27 -57.58 -4.50 -40.56
C LEU A 27 -58.05 -4.89 -39.15
N LEU A 28 -57.54 -4.19 -38.12
CA LEU A 28 -57.84 -4.47 -36.71
C LEU A 28 -59.25 -4.03 -36.26
N ARG A 29 -59.95 -3.22 -37.08
CA ARG A 29 -61.30 -2.71 -36.80
C ARG A 29 -62.41 -3.78 -36.98
N VAL A 30 -62.09 -4.96 -37.52
CA VAL A 30 -63.09 -5.95 -37.94
C VAL A 30 -63.03 -7.21 -37.05
N THR A 31 -63.59 -7.17 -35.85
CA THR A 31 -63.93 -8.41 -35.10
C THR A 31 -65.09 -8.17 -34.12
N PRO A 32 -66.35 -8.45 -34.50
CA PRO A 32 -67.45 -8.46 -33.54
C PRO A 32 -67.36 -9.68 -32.61
N PRO A 33 -67.79 -9.58 -31.33
CA PRO A 33 -67.93 -10.75 -30.47
C PRO A 33 -69.05 -11.67 -30.97
N SER A 34 -68.88 -12.99 -30.84
CA SER A 34 -69.90 -13.97 -31.20
C SER A 34 -71.13 -13.89 -30.27
N PRO A 35 -72.36 -13.97 -30.78
CA PRO A 35 -73.57 -13.93 -29.96
C PRO A 35 -73.60 -15.08 -28.94
N LYS A 36 -74.03 -14.79 -27.71
CA LYS A 36 -74.23 -15.80 -26.67
C LYS A 36 -75.64 -16.40 -26.79
N THR A 37 -75.74 -17.72 -26.86
CA THR A 37 -77.02 -18.43 -26.80
C THR A 37 -77.40 -18.71 -25.35
N LEU A 38 -78.56 -18.21 -24.90
CA LEU A 38 -79.14 -18.48 -23.59
C LEU A 38 -80.30 -19.48 -23.76
N SER A 39 -80.30 -20.58 -23.00
CA SER A 39 -81.42 -21.53 -22.99
C SER A 39 -82.57 -20.96 -22.14
N PHE A 40 -83.62 -20.48 -22.81
CA PHE A 40 -84.81 -19.92 -22.15
C PHE A 40 -85.97 -20.94 -22.20
N PRO A 41 -86.45 -21.48 -21.07
CA PRO A 41 -87.42 -22.59 -21.05
C PRO A 41 -88.89 -22.12 -21.06
N ALA A 42 -89.26 -21.12 -21.87
CA ALA A 42 -90.66 -20.73 -22.06
C ALA A 42 -90.89 -20.11 -23.45
N VAL A 43 -91.12 -20.97 -24.46
CA VAL A 43 -91.36 -20.57 -25.86
C VAL A 43 -92.71 -19.83 -26.04
N GLN A 44 -93.61 -19.84 -25.05
CA GLN A 44 -94.94 -19.24 -25.16
C GLN A 44 -94.99 -17.69 -25.00
N LEU A 45 -93.93 -17.05 -24.51
CA LEU A 45 -93.89 -15.58 -24.31
C LEU A 45 -93.33 -14.79 -25.49
N LEU A 46 -92.92 -15.45 -26.58
CA LEU A 46 -92.21 -14.83 -27.72
C LEU A 46 -93.10 -14.45 -28.92
N LEU A 47 -94.41 -14.67 -28.86
CA LEU A 47 -95.33 -14.40 -29.99
C LEU A 47 -95.70 -12.91 -30.18
N GLY A 48 -94.96 -11.97 -29.58
CA GLY A 48 -95.25 -10.52 -29.72
C GLY A 48 -94.08 -9.57 -29.44
N LEU A 49 -92.83 -10.05 -29.45
CA LEU A 49 -91.66 -9.20 -29.24
C LEU A 49 -90.95 -8.95 -30.57
N GLU A 50 -91.01 -7.71 -31.05
CA GLU A 50 -90.08 -7.23 -32.09
C GLU A 50 -88.65 -7.23 -31.50
N PRO A 51 -87.69 -7.91 -32.13
CA PRO A 51 -86.31 -7.88 -31.67
C PRO A 51 -85.75 -6.46 -31.87
N PRO A 52 -85.20 -5.80 -30.82
CA PRO A 52 -84.41 -4.60 -31.05
C PRO A 52 -83.20 -4.96 -31.92
N GLU A 53 -82.94 -4.18 -32.98
CA GLU A 53 -81.69 -4.26 -33.72
C GLU A 53 -80.52 -3.94 -32.78
N GLU A 54 -79.82 -4.95 -32.28
CA GLU A 54 -78.53 -4.76 -31.62
C GLU A 54 -77.45 -4.57 -32.69
N THR A 55 -77.01 -3.32 -32.86
CA THR A 55 -75.85 -3.01 -33.69
C THR A 55 -74.57 -3.66 -33.13
N PRO A 56 -73.68 -4.22 -33.98
CA PRO A 56 -72.43 -4.81 -33.54
C PRO A 56 -71.58 -3.80 -32.74
N ALA A 57 -71.15 -4.18 -31.54
CA ALA A 57 -70.23 -3.38 -30.73
C ALA A 57 -68.92 -3.16 -31.50
N ARG A 58 -68.61 -1.88 -31.81
CA ARG A 58 -67.33 -1.49 -32.41
C ARG A 58 -66.20 -1.81 -31.43
N THR A 59 -65.04 -2.23 -31.94
CA THR A 59 -63.82 -2.31 -31.12
C THR A 59 -63.55 -0.94 -30.49
N PRO A 60 -63.35 -0.86 -29.17
CA PRO A 60 -63.13 0.41 -28.51
C PRO A 60 -61.81 1.03 -28.98
N LEU A 61 -61.81 2.35 -29.19
CA LEU A 61 -60.69 3.08 -29.82
C LEU A 61 -59.36 2.91 -29.07
N TRP A 62 -59.41 2.75 -27.75
CA TRP A 62 -58.22 2.60 -26.93
C TRP A 62 -57.47 1.28 -27.17
N LEU A 63 -58.16 0.17 -27.53
CA LEU A 63 -57.50 -1.09 -27.91
C LEU A 63 -56.75 -0.95 -29.23
N ILE A 64 -57.34 -0.20 -30.16
CA ILE A 64 -56.73 0.03 -31.44
C ILE A 64 -55.47 0.88 -31.25
N LEU A 65 -55.51 1.91 -30.39
CA LEU A 65 -54.33 2.68 -30.02
C LEU A 65 -53.25 1.82 -29.35
N LEU A 66 -53.63 0.91 -28.45
CA LEU A 66 -52.71 -0.04 -27.81
C LEU A 66 -51.99 -0.93 -28.84
N ARG A 67 -52.73 -1.51 -29.79
CA ARG A 67 -52.15 -2.36 -30.86
C ARG A 67 -51.24 -1.58 -31.80
N MET A 68 -51.59 -0.34 -32.12
CA MET A 68 -50.75 0.54 -32.93
C MET A 68 -49.47 0.90 -32.20
N LEU A 69 -49.53 1.13 -30.88
CA LEU A 69 -48.35 1.36 -30.03
C LEU A 69 -47.45 0.12 -29.97
N ILE A 70 -48.00 -1.09 -29.83
CA ILE A 70 -47.23 -2.34 -29.86
C ILE A 70 -46.47 -2.47 -31.19
N ILE A 71 -47.15 -2.26 -32.31
CA ILE A 71 -46.53 -2.35 -33.65
C ILE A 71 -45.46 -1.26 -33.83
N LEU A 72 -45.73 -0.03 -33.35
CA LEU A 72 -44.76 1.06 -33.35
C LEU A 72 -43.48 0.67 -32.60
N LEU A 73 -43.60 0.10 -31.39
CA LEU A 73 -42.47 -0.34 -30.58
C LEU A 73 -41.69 -1.49 -31.24
N ILE A 74 -42.39 -2.42 -31.91
CA ILE A 74 -41.74 -3.50 -32.68
C ILE A 74 -40.93 -2.92 -33.84
N ILE A 75 -41.52 -2.01 -34.62
CA ILE A 75 -40.84 -1.39 -35.77
C ILE A 75 -39.63 -0.58 -35.29
N LEU A 76 -39.77 0.20 -34.21
CA LEU A 76 -38.66 0.95 -33.62
C LEU A 76 -37.58 0.04 -33.06
N GLY A 77 -37.94 -1.04 -32.36
CA GLY A 77 -36.99 -2.01 -31.81
C GLY A 77 -36.21 -2.75 -32.91
N LEU A 78 -36.87 -3.16 -33.99
CA LEU A 78 -36.22 -3.80 -35.14
C LEU A 78 -35.33 -2.85 -35.94
N ALA A 79 -35.62 -1.54 -35.91
CA ALA A 79 -34.76 -0.52 -36.52
C ALA A 79 -33.45 -0.29 -35.75
N GLN A 80 -33.28 -0.93 -34.57
CA GLN A 80 -32.09 -0.88 -33.70
C GLN A 80 -31.65 0.56 -33.40
N PRO A 81 -32.39 1.25 -32.51
CA PRO A 81 -32.02 2.60 -32.08
C PRO A 81 -30.91 2.53 -31.04
N LEU A 82 -29.84 3.28 -31.29
CA LEU A 82 -28.67 3.40 -30.43
C LEU A 82 -28.60 4.82 -29.88
N ILE A 83 -28.31 4.98 -28.59
CA ILE A 83 -27.96 6.29 -27.99
C ILE A 83 -26.45 6.39 -27.90
N ASN A 84 -25.87 7.54 -28.25
CA ASN A 84 -24.41 7.80 -28.31
C ASN A 84 -23.66 6.79 -29.19
N PRO A 85 -23.98 6.71 -30.50
CA PRO A 85 -23.35 5.75 -31.39
C PRO A 85 -21.83 5.98 -31.46
N ALA A 86 -21.05 4.89 -31.43
CA ALA A 86 -19.61 4.98 -31.66
C ALA A 86 -19.31 5.59 -33.04
N ALA A 87 -18.37 6.55 -33.10
CA ALA A 87 -17.96 7.16 -34.36
C ALA A 87 -17.32 6.12 -35.30
N LEU A 88 -17.67 6.18 -36.59
CA LEU A 88 -17.04 5.37 -37.64
C LEU A 88 -15.53 5.62 -37.68
N LEU A 89 -14.76 4.57 -37.99
CA LEU A 89 -13.32 4.70 -38.13
C LEU A 89 -13.01 5.50 -39.41
N PRO A 90 -12.13 6.50 -39.37
CA PRO A 90 -11.85 7.31 -40.55
C PRO A 90 -11.12 6.50 -41.64
N GLY A 91 -11.50 6.74 -42.89
CA GLY A 91 -10.94 6.07 -44.06
C GLY A 91 -11.53 4.68 -44.32
N SER A 92 -10.99 3.97 -45.32
CA SER A 92 -11.47 2.66 -45.78
C SER A 92 -10.38 1.59 -45.88
N GLY A 93 -9.13 1.92 -45.50
CA GLY A 93 -7.99 1.00 -45.53
C GLY A 93 -7.92 0.10 -44.29
N PRO A 94 -6.87 -0.71 -44.12
CA PRO A 94 -6.69 -1.54 -42.94
C PRO A 94 -6.59 -0.73 -41.64
N VAL A 95 -6.82 -1.38 -40.50
CA VAL A 95 -6.68 -0.78 -39.17
C VAL A 95 -5.43 -1.35 -38.50
N VAL A 96 -4.50 -0.47 -38.10
CA VAL A 96 -3.29 -0.85 -37.36
C VAL A 96 -3.49 -0.45 -35.91
N VAL A 97 -3.47 -1.42 -35.01
CA VAL A 97 -3.61 -1.23 -33.57
C VAL A 97 -2.22 -1.36 -32.94
N VAL A 98 -1.63 -0.22 -32.62
CA VAL A 98 -0.33 -0.12 -31.94
C VAL A 98 -0.56 -0.12 -30.44
N ILE A 99 0.08 -1.02 -29.71
CA ILE A 99 -0.22 -1.28 -28.31
C ILE A 99 1.05 -1.10 -27.50
N ASP A 100 1.13 -0.01 -26.73
CA ASP A 100 2.12 0.05 -25.67
C ASP A 100 1.76 -1.00 -24.61
N ASN A 101 2.59 -2.03 -24.48
CA ASN A 101 2.43 -3.15 -23.53
C ASN A 101 3.67 -3.33 -22.64
N GLY A 102 4.48 -2.29 -22.46
CA GLY A 102 5.62 -2.29 -21.52
C GLY A 102 5.20 -2.07 -20.06
N TRP A 103 6.20 -1.88 -19.20
CA TRP A 103 6.05 -1.84 -17.73
C TRP A 103 5.01 -0.84 -17.23
N ALA A 104 4.84 0.29 -17.90
CA ALA A 104 3.94 1.36 -17.51
C ALA A 104 2.47 1.07 -17.81
N SER A 105 2.18 0.10 -18.68
CA SER A 105 0.84 -0.16 -19.19
C SER A 105 -0.07 -0.94 -18.24
N ALA A 106 0.51 -1.58 -17.22
CA ALA A 106 -0.21 -2.55 -16.40
C ALA A 106 -1.24 -1.93 -15.44
N LYS A 107 -1.11 -0.65 -15.08
CA LYS A 107 -1.99 0.03 -14.12
C LYS A 107 -3.45 0.07 -14.57
N ASN A 108 -3.69 0.53 -15.79
CA ASN A 108 -5.03 0.66 -16.38
C ASN A 108 -5.21 -0.30 -17.56
N TRP A 109 -4.64 -1.52 -17.44
CA TRP A 109 -4.64 -2.49 -18.53
C TRP A 109 -6.05 -2.87 -18.97
N ASP A 110 -7.00 -3.00 -18.04
CA ASP A 110 -8.38 -3.35 -18.34
C ASP A 110 -9.04 -2.31 -19.26
N SER A 111 -8.87 -1.01 -18.97
CA SER A 111 -9.38 0.07 -19.82
C SER A 111 -8.70 0.11 -21.19
N LYS A 112 -7.40 -0.18 -21.25
CA LYS A 112 -6.64 -0.28 -22.52
C LYS A 112 -7.13 -1.48 -23.34
N MET A 113 -7.38 -2.63 -22.71
CA MET A 113 -7.92 -3.84 -23.33
C MET A 113 -9.32 -3.57 -23.88
N GLU A 114 -10.21 -2.95 -23.10
CA GLU A 114 -11.55 -2.57 -23.57
C GLU A 114 -11.49 -1.66 -24.81
N ALA A 115 -10.65 -0.63 -24.80
CA ALA A 115 -10.50 0.26 -25.95
C ALA A 115 -9.89 -0.44 -27.17
N MET A 116 -8.97 -1.40 -26.95
CA MET A 116 -8.41 -2.24 -28.02
C MET A 116 -9.50 -3.07 -28.68
N LEU A 117 -10.31 -3.78 -27.88
CA LEU A 117 -11.41 -4.61 -28.36
C LEU A 117 -12.44 -3.75 -29.10
N GLU A 118 -12.77 -2.56 -28.59
CA GLU A 118 -13.71 -1.65 -29.25
C GLU A 118 -13.23 -1.20 -30.63
N VAL A 119 -11.93 -0.89 -30.79
CA VAL A 119 -11.35 -0.54 -32.10
C VAL A 119 -11.43 -1.72 -33.07
N ILE A 120 -11.20 -2.95 -32.60
CA ILE A 120 -11.26 -4.18 -33.40
C ILE A 120 -12.72 -4.49 -33.80
N GLU A 121 -13.68 -4.38 -32.89
CA GLU A 121 -15.11 -4.57 -33.17
C GLU A 121 -15.66 -3.53 -34.15
N ARG A 122 -15.17 -2.28 -34.09
CA ARG A 122 -15.49 -1.27 -35.12
C ARG A 122 -14.91 -1.66 -36.48
N ALA A 123 -13.68 -2.18 -36.53
CA ALA A 123 -13.09 -2.68 -37.76
C ALA A 123 -13.89 -3.88 -38.32
N GLU A 124 -14.41 -4.76 -37.45
CA GLU A 124 -15.26 -5.89 -37.83
C GLU A 124 -16.58 -5.42 -38.48
N ARG A 125 -17.26 -4.43 -37.88
CA ARG A 125 -18.49 -3.84 -38.42
C ARG A 125 -18.30 -3.21 -39.81
N GLU A 126 -17.10 -2.71 -40.08
CA GLU A 126 -16.72 -2.12 -41.37
C GLU A 126 -16.07 -3.13 -42.33
N GLU A 127 -15.96 -4.41 -41.95
CA GLU A 127 -15.28 -5.48 -42.70
C GLU A 127 -13.82 -5.16 -43.07
N ARG A 128 -13.11 -4.46 -42.18
CA ARG A 128 -11.73 -4.00 -42.38
C ARG A 128 -10.72 -4.97 -41.74
N PRO A 129 -9.64 -5.33 -42.45
CA PRO A 129 -8.58 -6.14 -41.86
C PRO A 129 -7.78 -5.35 -40.81
N VAL A 130 -7.28 -6.07 -39.81
CA VAL A 130 -6.61 -5.54 -38.62
C VAL A 130 -5.17 -6.05 -38.54
N VAL A 131 -4.26 -5.20 -38.10
CA VAL A 131 -2.87 -5.54 -37.73
C VAL A 131 -2.65 -5.15 -36.28
N LEU A 132 -2.15 -6.07 -35.46
CA LEU A 132 -1.75 -5.80 -34.09
C LEU A 132 -0.24 -5.60 -34.02
N LEU A 133 0.19 -4.55 -33.31
CA LEU A 133 1.59 -4.21 -33.09
C LEU A 133 1.85 -3.89 -31.61
N PRO A 134 2.16 -4.89 -30.77
CA PRO A 134 2.70 -4.68 -29.42
C PRO A 134 4.10 -4.05 -29.52
N THR A 135 4.39 -3.07 -28.67
CA THR A 135 5.68 -2.34 -28.69
C THR A 135 6.73 -2.94 -27.75
N ALA A 136 6.35 -3.76 -26.77
CA ALA A 136 7.26 -4.53 -25.92
C ALA A 136 7.27 -5.99 -26.36
N ALA A 137 8.40 -6.45 -26.88
CA ALA A 137 8.58 -7.81 -27.40
C ALA A 137 8.51 -8.87 -26.30
N ALA A 138 7.82 -9.98 -26.55
CA ALA A 138 7.79 -11.14 -25.65
C ALA A 138 9.09 -11.99 -25.73
N THR A 139 9.83 -11.87 -26.83
CA THR A 139 11.09 -12.59 -27.09
C THR A 139 12.12 -11.64 -27.70
N SER A 140 13.41 -11.99 -27.66
CA SER A 140 14.48 -11.19 -28.28
C SER A 140 14.52 -11.25 -29.81
N GLU A 141 13.60 -11.98 -30.46
CA GLU A 141 13.45 -11.91 -31.90
C GLU A 141 12.75 -10.59 -32.25
N ARG A 142 13.55 -9.53 -32.40
CA ARG A 142 13.13 -8.12 -32.63
C ARG A 142 12.16 -7.88 -33.80
N HIS A 143 11.86 -8.91 -34.61
CA HIS A 143 11.10 -8.82 -35.86
C HIS A 143 9.74 -9.58 -35.85
N THR A 144 9.35 -10.26 -34.76
CA THR A 144 8.19 -11.19 -34.77
C THR A 144 6.95 -10.71 -34.01
N ASN A 145 6.87 -9.44 -33.59
CA ASN A 145 5.73 -8.96 -32.79
C ASN A 145 4.56 -8.40 -33.61
N VAL A 146 4.74 -8.13 -34.91
CA VAL A 146 3.66 -7.64 -35.77
C VAL A 146 2.86 -8.81 -36.35
N THR A 147 1.53 -8.73 -36.32
CA THR A 147 0.70 -9.71 -37.01
C THR A 147 0.66 -9.42 -38.52
N ALA A 148 0.29 -10.42 -39.32
CA ALA A 148 -0.14 -10.15 -40.69
C ALA A 148 -1.45 -9.33 -40.71
N LEU A 149 -1.94 -8.99 -41.90
CA LEU A 149 -3.31 -8.50 -42.09
C LEU A 149 -4.30 -9.63 -41.77
N LEU A 150 -5.00 -9.50 -40.65
CA LEU A 150 -5.95 -10.48 -40.17
C LEU A 150 -7.40 -10.00 -40.36
N PRO A 151 -8.37 -10.92 -40.54
CA PRO A 151 -9.77 -10.61 -40.28
C PRO A 151 -9.95 -10.12 -38.84
N ALA A 152 -10.87 -9.17 -38.62
CA ALA A 152 -11.09 -8.58 -37.29
C ALA A 152 -11.42 -9.62 -36.21
N ALA A 153 -12.17 -10.68 -36.54
CA ALA A 153 -12.48 -11.78 -35.62
C ALA A 153 -11.22 -12.54 -35.13
N GLU A 154 -10.25 -12.79 -36.01
CA GLU A 154 -8.99 -13.47 -35.64
C GLU A 154 -8.07 -12.53 -34.85
N ALA A 155 -8.05 -11.23 -35.21
CA ALA A 155 -7.35 -10.22 -34.44
C ALA A 155 -7.93 -10.08 -33.01
N LEU A 156 -9.25 -10.24 -32.85
CA LEU A 156 -9.91 -10.20 -31.54
C LEU A 156 -9.42 -11.32 -30.61
N GLU A 157 -9.29 -12.56 -31.13
CA GLU A 157 -8.77 -13.70 -30.37
C GLU A 157 -7.33 -13.48 -29.91
N LEU A 158 -6.47 -12.97 -30.80
CA LEU A 158 -5.07 -12.67 -30.46
C LEU A 158 -4.95 -11.49 -29.47
N ALA A 159 -5.76 -10.45 -29.64
CA ALA A 159 -5.76 -9.28 -28.77
C ALA A 159 -6.06 -9.63 -27.31
N GLN A 160 -6.97 -10.58 -27.07
CA GLN A 160 -7.28 -11.09 -25.71
C GLN A 160 -6.10 -11.80 -25.04
N GLY A 161 -5.14 -12.32 -25.81
CA GLY A 161 -3.94 -12.97 -25.31
C GLY A 161 -2.79 -12.01 -24.95
N ILE A 162 -2.89 -10.73 -25.34
CA ILE A 162 -1.83 -9.75 -25.08
C ILE A 162 -1.82 -9.38 -23.59
N GLN A 163 -0.63 -9.35 -23.00
CA GLN A 163 -0.41 -8.96 -21.62
C GLN A 163 0.66 -7.86 -21.52
N PRO A 164 0.63 -7.04 -20.46
CA PRO A 164 1.72 -6.12 -20.19
C PRO A 164 2.98 -6.89 -19.77
N HIS A 165 4.13 -6.33 -20.08
CA HIS A 165 5.45 -6.86 -19.76
C HIS A 165 6.21 -5.95 -18.79
N PRO A 166 7.11 -6.47 -17.95
CA PRO A 166 7.83 -5.70 -16.94
C PRO A 166 9.05 -4.93 -17.47
N TRP A 167 9.27 -4.88 -18.79
CA TRP A 167 10.38 -4.17 -19.43
C TRP A 167 9.88 -2.96 -20.25
N PRO A 168 10.78 -2.05 -20.68
CA PRO A 168 10.42 -0.90 -21.52
C PRO A 168 9.85 -1.28 -22.88
N VAL A 169 9.17 -0.32 -23.51
CA VAL A 169 8.70 -0.42 -24.90
C VAL A 169 9.85 -0.15 -25.87
N GLU A 170 9.84 -0.81 -27.04
CA GLU A 170 10.81 -0.65 -28.12
C GLU A 170 10.09 -0.13 -29.38
N ARG A 171 9.60 1.11 -29.32
CA ARG A 171 8.70 1.69 -30.34
C ARG A 171 9.29 1.68 -31.75
N MET A 172 10.57 2.01 -31.91
CA MET A 172 11.22 2.02 -33.23
C MET A 172 11.42 0.60 -33.80
N SER A 173 11.76 -0.39 -32.97
CA SER A 173 11.85 -1.80 -33.43
C SER A 173 10.48 -2.34 -33.88
N ALA A 174 9.41 -1.96 -33.17
CA ALA A 174 8.04 -2.29 -33.57
C ALA A 174 7.66 -1.63 -34.91
N LEU A 175 8.04 -0.36 -35.10
CA LEU A 175 7.80 0.37 -36.34
C LEU A 175 8.50 -0.28 -37.54
N GLU A 176 9.76 -0.72 -37.40
CA GLU A 176 10.50 -1.40 -38.47
C GLU A 176 9.77 -2.67 -38.92
N SER A 177 9.21 -3.43 -37.97
CA SER A 177 8.41 -4.62 -38.26
C SER A 177 7.14 -4.26 -39.06
N LEU A 178 6.48 -3.17 -38.71
CA LEU A 178 5.28 -2.69 -39.41
C LEU A 178 5.59 -2.17 -40.83
N GLN A 179 6.72 -1.49 -41.02
CA GLN A 179 7.13 -0.95 -42.33
C GLN A 179 7.47 -2.04 -43.36
N ASN A 180 7.84 -3.23 -42.90
CA ASN A 180 8.08 -4.39 -43.76
C ASN A 180 6.79 -5.08 -44.24
N LEU A 181 5.62 -4.69 -43.71
CA LEU A 181 4.33 -5.25 -44.08
C LEU A 181 3.69 -4.44 -45.22
N ASP A 182 3.20 -5.12 -46.27
CA ASP A 182 2.42 -4.46 -47.33
C ASP A 182 0.96 -4.27 -46.91
N LEU A 183 0.60 -3.03 -46.57
CA LEU A 183 -0.76 -2.64 -46.18
C LEU A 183 -1.66 -2.31 -47.38
N GLY A 184 -1.11 -2.22 -48.59
CA GLY A 184 -1.80 -1.92 -49.86
C GLY A 184 -2.36 -0.50 -50.00
N THR A 185 -2.90 0.10 -48.93
CA THR A 185 -3.51 1.44 -48.91
C THR A 185 -3.20 2.18 -47.59
N SER A 186 -3.52 3.47 -47.52
CA SER A 186 -3.40 4.25 -46.27
C SER A 186 -4.24 3.60 -45.16
N ALA A 187 -3.59 3.28 -44.05
CA ALA A 187 -4.26 2.67 -42.91
C ALA A 187 -4.90 3.70 -41.98
N HIS A 188 -5.75 3.24 -41.08
CA HIS A 188 -6.08 3.97 -39.85
C HIS A 188 -5.22 3.41 -38.71
N VAL A 189 -4.47 4.26 -38.02
CA VAL A 189 -3.59 3.82 -36.93
C VAL A 189 -4.22 4.24 -35.60
N ALA A 190 -4.59 3.26 -34.78
CA ALA A 190 -4.99 3.46 -33.39
C ALA A 190 -3.79 3.13 -32.49
N TRP A 191 -3.17 4.15 -31.88
CA TRP A 191 -2.07 3.97 -30.94
C TRP A 191 -2.57 4.05 -29.50
N LEU A 192 -2.61 2.91 -28.84
CA LEU A 192 -2.93 2.77 -27.43
C LEU A 192 -1.66 2.97 -26.60
N SER A 193 -1.42 4.22 -26.24
CA SER A 193 -0.20 4.63 -25.53
C SER A 193 -0.29 4.44 -24.01
N ASP A 194 0.84 4.12 -23.37
CA ASP A 194 0.98 4.19 -21.91
C ASP A 194 1.08 5.61 -21.34
N GLY A 195 1.11 6.63 -22.21
CA GLY A 195 1.16 8.04 -21.85
C GLY A 195 2.52 8.50 -21.32
N ILE A 196 3.56 7.67 -21.37
CA ILE A 196 4.93 8.02 -20.97
C ILE A 196 5.78 8.26 -22.22
N ALA A 197 6.48 9.40 -22.23
CA ALA A 197 7.43 9.75 -23.26
C ALA A 197 8.75 9.00 -23.07
N ASP A 198 9.34 8.59 -24.19
CA ASP A 198 10.74 8.21 -24.32
C ASP A 198 11.43 9.11 -25.35
N ALA A 199 12.73 8.95 -25.53
CA ALA A 199 13.52 9.75 -26.46
C ALA A 199 13.05 9.64 -27.93
N GLU A 200 12.31 8.58 -28.28
CA GLU A 200 11.92 8.25 -29.66
C GLU A 200 10.44 8.56 -29.95
N SER A 201 9.68 9.03 -28.95
CA SER A 201 8.22 9.15 -29.01
C SER A 201 7.72 10.09 -30.11
N GLU A 202 8.40 11.21 -30.32
CA GLU A 202 8.03 12.17 -31.38
C GLU A 202 8.29 11.60 -32.78
N ASP A 203 9.42 10.90 -32.94
CA ASP A 203 9.83 10.29 -34.20
C ASP A 203 8.90 9.13 -34.57
N PHE A 204 8.53 8.31 -33.57
CA PHE A 204 7.54 7.26 -33.72
C PHE A 204 6.18 7.81 -34.15
N GLY A 205 5.66 8.85 -33.46
CA GLY A 205 4.40 9.50 -33.83
C GLY A 205 4.44 10.13 -35.22
N ARG A 206 5.60 10.66 -35.66
CA ARG A 206 5.79 11.17 -37.03
C ARG A 206 5.79 10.05 -38.06
N ALA A 207 6.42 8.92 -37.77
CA ALA A 207 6.49 7.79 -38.67
C ALA A 207 5.13 7.09 -38.84
N LEU A 208 4.35 6.93 -37.76
CA LEU A 208 2.99 6.39 -37.85
C LEU A 208 2.08 7.22 -38.77
N ARG A 209 2.26 8.54 -38.81
CA ARG A 209 1.54 9.41 -39.75
C ARG A 209 1.91 9.18 -41.21
N GLY A 210 3.11 8.67 -41.49
CA GLY A 210 3.51 8.24 -42.83
C GLY A 210 2.72 7.02 -43.32
N ILE A 211 2.16 6.23 -42.40
CA ILE A 211 1.38 5.03 -42.68
C ILE A 211 -0.11 5.37 -42.88
N GLY A 212 -0.61 6.36 -42.15
CA GLY A 212 -1.98 6.85 -42.31
C GLY A 212 -2.46 7.79 -41.21
N ARG A 213 -3.78 7.92 -41.04
CA ARG A 213 -4.36 8.81 -40.02
C ARG A 213 -4.23 8.18 -38.64
N VAL A 214 -3.59 8.89 -37.72
CA VAL A 214 -3.27 8.41 -36.37
C VAL A 214 -4.27 8.95 -35.35
N THR A 215 -4.79 8.06 -34.51
CA THR A 215 -5.52 8.38 -33.26
C THR A 215 -4.72 7.84 -32.09
N VAL A 216 -4.33 8.71 -31.17
CA VAL A 216 -3.61 8.34 -29.95
C VAL A 216 -4.62 8.26 -28.80
N LEU A 217 -4.81 7.06 -28.29
CA LEU A 217 -5.61 6.78 -27.10
C LEU A 217 -4.66 6.67 -25.90
N ARG A 218 -4.95 7.40 -24.83
CA ARG A 218 -4.12 7.41 -23.61
C ARG A 218 -4.95 7.71 -22.36
N ASP A 219 -4.39 7.38 -21.21
CA ASP A 219 -4.96 7.76 -19.92
C ASP A 219 -4.89 9.27 -19.65
N GLN A 220 -5.74 9.73 -18.73
CA GLN A 220 -5.63 11.08 -18.18
C GLN A 220 -4.34 11.20 -17.36
N SER A 221 -3.71 12.39 -17.35
CA SER A 221 -2.38 12.60 -16.77
C SER A 221 -2.22 12.18 -15.31
N GLY A 222 -3.28 12.25 -14.48
CA GLY A 222 -3.25 11.80 -13.08
C GLY A 222 -3.30 10.27 -12.89
N SER A 223 -3.67 9.53 -13.93
CA SER A 223 -3.78 8.06 -13.89
C SER A 223 -2.54 7.35 -14.44
N LEU A 224 -1.52 8.08 -14.90
CA LEU A 224 -0.29 7.49 -15.43
C LEU A 224 0.47 6.71 -14.35
N ALA A 225 1.32 5.78 -14.78
CA ALA A 225 2.14 4.96 -13.89
C ALA A 225 3.18 5.80 -13.14
N LYS A 226 3.39 5.45 -11.87
CA LYS A 226 4.40 6.06 -11.00
C LYS A 226 5.61 5.13 -10.80
N LEU A 227 6.73 5.68 -10.34
CA LEU A 227 7.98 4.95 -10.08
C LEU A 227 8.43 5.04 -8.63
N VAL A 228 9.07 3.97 -8.16
CA VAL A 228 9.91 3.96 -6.94
C VAL A 228 11.37 3.95 -7.37
N ARG A 229 12.11 5.03 -7.09
CA ARG A 229 13.55 5.12 -7.40
C ARG A 229 14.38 4.31 -6.40
N PRO A 230 15.65 3.98 -6.75
CA PRO A 230 16.56 3.31 -5.82
C PRO A 230 16.61 4.08 -4.49
N PRO A 231 16.36 3.40 -3.35
CA PRO A 231 16.44 4.03 -2.06
C PRO A 231 17.89 4.43 -1.76
N GLN A 232 18.04 5.50 -1.01
CA GLN A 232 19.32 6.03 -0.57
C GLN A 232 19.43 5.86 0.94
N ASP A 233 20.63 5.53 1.38
CA ASP A 233 20.96 5.41 2.79
C ASP A 233 21.32 6.78 3.37
N ASP A 234 20.59 7.23 4.39
CA ASP A 234 20.93 8.42 5.17
C ASP A 234 20.93 8.10 6.67
N GLY A 235 22.11 7.84 7.23
CA GLY A 235 22.23 7.38 8.62
C GLY A 235 21.49 6.05 8.81
N LEU A 236 20.50 6.00 9.72
CA LEU A 236 19.64 4.83 9.92
C LEU A 236 18.42 4.81 8.98
N ASP A 237 18.09 5.96 8.38
CA ASP A 237 16.87 6.16 7.60
C ASP A 237 17.07 5.64 6.17
N LEU A 238 15.98 5.12 5.60
CA LEU A 238 15.91 4.74 4.19
C LEU A 238 15.14 5.81 3.43
N VAL A 239 15.84 6.60 2.62
CA VAL A 239 15.24 7.67 1.80
C VAL A 239 14.75 7.04 0.50
N ILE A 240 13.45 7.08 0.26
CA ILE A 240 12.79 6.44 -0.88
C ILE A 240 12.22 7.54 -1.79
N PRO A 241 12.87 7.87 -2.91
CA PRO A 241 12.33 8.82 -3.86
C PRO A 241 11.24 8.15 -4.70
N VAL A 242 10.13 8.85 -4.90
CA VAL A 242 9.03 8.43 -5.79
C VAL A 242 8.84 9.47 -6.88
N GLU A 243 8.48 9.03 -8.09
CA GLU A 243 8.32 9.90 -9.24
C GLU A 243 6.97 9.68 -9.94
N ARG A 244 6.39 10.76 -10.47
CA ARG A 244 5.21 10.75 -11.36
C ARG A 244 5.53 11.47 -12.67
N SER A 245 4.93 11.02 -13.77
CA SER A 245 5.27 11.48 -15.13
C SER A 245 4.76 12.89 -15.48
N ALA A 246 3.67 13.34 -14.86
CA ALA A 246 3.10 14.66 -15.09
C ALA A 246 3.03 15.46 -13.79
N SER A 247 3.44 16.73 -13.83
CA SER A 247 3.14 17.68 -12.77
C SER A 247 1.62 17.86 -12.67
N GLY A 248 1.07 17.76 -11.48
CA GLY A 248 -0.37 17.87 -11.24
C GLY A 248 -0.68 18.59 -9.94
N GLY A 249 -1.92 18.42 -9.46
CA GLY A 249 -2.29 18.85 -8.12
C GLY A 249 -1.50 18.11 -7.03
N SER A 250 -1.69 18.54 -5.79
CA SER A 250 -1.18 17.79 -4.64
C SER A 250 -1.80 16.39 -4.63
N GLU A 251 -0.96 15.37 -4.51
CA GLU A 251 -1.39 13.96 -4.50
C GLU A 251 -0.59 13.21 -3.45
N THR A 252 -1.26 12.52 -2.55
CA THR A 252 -0.61 11.64 -1.57
C THR A 252 -0.74 10.20 -2.04
N VAL A 253 0.40 9.50 -2.13
CA VAL A 253 0.46 8.07 -2.40
C VAL A 253 1.10 7.37 -1.20
N THR A 254 0.90 6.07 -1.07
CA THR A 254 1.45 5.30 0.05
C THR A 254 2.54 4.37 -0.45
N VAL A 255 3.68 4.37 0.21
CA VAL A 255 4.76 3.39 -0.02
C VAL A 255 4.70 2.34 1.08
N SER A 256 4.66 1.08 0.67
CA SER A 256 4.65 -0.08 1.55
C SER A 256 5.98 -0.82 1.41
N ALA A 257 6.66 -1.01 2.54
CA ALA A 257 7.84 -1.86 2.67
C ALA A 257 7.38 -3.27 3.07
N LEU A 258 7.68 -4.24 2.21
CA LEU A 258 7.24 -5.62 2.33
C LEU A 258 8.42 -6.52 2.67
N ALA A 259 8.18 -7.50 3.54
CA ALA A 259 9.09 -8.59 3.79
C ALA A 259 9.07 -9.61 2.65
N GLU A 260 10.00 -10.55 2.69
CA GLU A 260 10.13 -11.62 1.69
C GLU A 260 8.87 -12.50 1.56
N ASP A 261 8.14 -12.71 2.64
CA ASP A 261 6.87 -13.45 2.67
C ASP A 261 5.65 -12.61 2.23
N GLY A 262 5.88 -11.34 1.83
CA GLY A 262 4.84 -10.38 1.48
C GLY A 262 4.20 -9.68 2.68
N THR A 263 4.64 -9.96 3.92
CA THR A 263 4.14 -9.26 5.11
C THR A 263 4.53 -7.78 5.07
N VAL A 264 3.60 -6.88 5.37
CA VAL A 264 3.88 -5.44 5.45
C VAL A 264 4.74 -5.16 6.70
N VAL A 265 5.95 -4.65 6.48
CA VAL A 265 6.88 -4.23 7.53
C VAL A 265 6.61 -2.79 7.95
N ALA A 266 6.39 -1.90 6.97
CA ALA A 266 6.02 -0.51 7.19
C ALA A 266 5.18 0.01 6.03
N ARG A 267 4.39 1.05 6.31
CA ARG A 267 3.48 1.68 5.35
C ARG A 267 3.39 3.15 5.67
N GLU A 268 3.95 4.00 4.81
CA GLU A 268 4.06 5.43 5.05
C GLU A 268 3.56 6.23 3.84
N PRO A 269 2.85 7.35 4.06
CA PRO A 269 2.43 8.22 2.99
C PRO A 269 3.59 9.08 2.48
N VAL A 270 3.57 9.36 1.18
CA VAL A 270 4.45 10.33 0.51
C VAL A 270 3.59 11.25 -0.33
N THR A 271 3.83 12.55 -0.18
CA THR A 271 3.05 13.58 -0.87
C THR A 271 3.86 14.17 -2.01
N PHE A 272 3.25 14.17 -3.20
CA PHE A 272 3.66 15.01 -4.30
C PHE A 272 3.03 16.38 -4.11
N GLU A 273 3.86 17.39 -3.86
CA GLU A 273 3.39 18.78 -3.79
C GLU A 273 2.82 19.24 -5.13
N ALA A 274 1.97 20.26 -5.10
CA ALA A 274 1.38 20.82 -6.32
C ALA A 274 2.47 21.35 -7.27
N GLY A 275 2.48 20.86 -8.51
CA GLY A 275 3.50 21.19 -9.51
C GLY A 275 4.78 20.33 -9.44
N GLU A 276 5.01 19.60 -8.36
CA GLU A 276 6.19 18.73 -8.20
C GLU A 276 5.95 17.34 -8.82
N GLN A 277 6.99 16.79 -9.46
CA GLN A 277 6.98 15.43 -10.04
C GLN A 277 7.68 14.40 -9.15
N ARG A 278 8.33 14.86 -8.08
CA ARG A 278 9.07 14.02 -7.13
C ARG A 278 8.49 14.16 -5.74
N GLY A 279 8.36 13.02 -5.06
CA GLY A 279 8.12 12.94 -3.63
C GLY A 279 9.29 12.19 -2.98
N GLU A 280 9.58 12.49 -1.72
CA GLU A 280 10.60 11.81 -0.94
C GLU A 280 9.97 11.29 0.34
N LEU A 281 10.12 9.98 0.58
CA LEU A 281 9.76 9.36 1.85
C LEU A 281 11.03 9.07 2.63
N ARG A 282 11.07 9.48 3.90
CA ARG A 282 12.12 9.06 4.84
C ARG A 282 11.55 7.99 5.76
N LEU A 283 11.93 6.76 5.49
CA LEU A 283 11.43 5.60 6.22
C LEU A 283 12.37 5.30 7.39
N GLN A 284 11.89 5.59 8.59
CA GLN A 284 12.62 5.33 9.84
C GLN A 284 12.24 3.95 10.36
N LEU A 285 13.16 2.99 10.20
CA LEU A 285 12.95 1.62 10.65
C LEU A 285 14.08 1.20 11.58
N PRO A 286 13.79 0.51 12.70
CA PRO A 286 14.79 -0.26 13.41
C PRO A 286 15.49 -1.21 12.43
N THR A 287 16.80 -1.42 12.60
CA THR A 287 17.61 -2.23 11.68
C THR A 287 17.05 -3.64 11.50
N GLU A 288 16.47 -4.25 12.55
CA GLU A 288 15.86 -5.57 12.45
C GLU A 288 14.67 -5.59 11.47
N LEU A 289 13.84 -4.54 11.48
CA LEU A 289 12.73 -4.40 10.54
C LEU A 289 13.24 -4.05 9.15
N ARG A 290 14.21 -3.14 9.05
CA ARG A 290 14.84 -2.76 7.78
C ARG A 290 15.45 -3.96 7.05
N ASN A 291 16.15 -4.83 7.76
CA ASN A 291 16.74 -6.04 7.19
C ASN A 291 15.72 -7.08 6.73
N ARG A 292 14.49 -7.01 7.26
CA ARG A 292 13.39 -7.85 6.79
C ARG A 292 12.77 -7.34 5.50
N VAL A 293 12.94 -6.06 5.15
CA VAL A 293 12.39 -5.48 3.92
C VAL A 293 13.09 -6.11 2.71
N ALA A 294 12.30 -6.81 1.89
CA ALA A 294 12.75 -7.38 0.62
C ALA A 294 12.24 -6.57 -0.58
N GLN A 295 11.19 -5.79 -0.41
CA GLN A 295 10.55 -5.05 -1.49
C GLN A 295 9.93 -3.74 -1.00
N LEU A 296 10.09 -2.67 -1.78
CA LEU A 296 9.31 -1.44 -1.69
C LEU A 296 8.25 -1.45 -2.78
N SER A 297 7.03 -1.02 -2.47
CA SER A 297 5.92 -0.95 -3.43
C SER A 297 5.10 0.30 -3.22
N LEU A 298 4.70 0.98 -4.29
CA LEU A 298 3.60 1.94 -4.23
C LEU A 298 2.26 1.20 -4.21
N GLU A 299 1.35 1.65 -3.36
CA GLU A 299 0.00 1.12 -3.30
C GLU A 299 -0.87 1.67 -4.43
N ASN A 300 -1.86 0.87 -4.87
CA ASN A 300 -2.71 1.17 -6.02
C ASN A 300 -1.94 1.38 -7.35
N GLU A 301 -0.68 0.94 -7.40
CA GLU A 301 0.16 0.97 -8.59
C GLU A 301 0.59 -0.47 -8.92
N SER A 302 -0.07 -1.09 -9.90
CA SER A 302 0.17 -2.47 -10.36
C SER A 302 1.16 -2.53 -11.52
N THR A 303 2.32 -1.90 -11.39
CA THR A 303 3.36 -1.88 -12.43
C THR A 303 4.70 -2.40 -11.89
N ALA A 304 5.57 -2.88 -12.79
CA ALA A 304 6.93 -3.25 -12.41
C ALA A 304 7.77 -2.03 -11.95
N GLY A 305 7.48 -0.84 -12.48
CA GLY A 305 8.18 0.40 -12.09
C GLY A 305 7.79 0.94 -10.71
N ALA A 306 6.61 0.57 -10.22
CA ALA A 306 6.12 0.92 -8.87
C ALA A 306 6.74 0.07 -7.75
N ARG A 307 7.66 -0.84 -8.09
CA ARG A 307 8.26 -1.79 -7.15
C ARG A 307 9.78 -1.74 -7.25
N TYR A 308 10.41 -1.86 -6.09
CA TYR A 308 11.86 -1.93 -5.98
C TYR A 308 12.25 -3.08 -5.05
N LEU A 309 13.03 -4.03 -5.56
CA LEU A 309 13.54 -5.18 -4.83
C LEU A 309 14.84 -4.82 -4.12
N LEU A 310 14.96 -5.21 -2.85
CA LEU A 310 16.21 -5.11 -2.09
C LEU A 310 16.84 -6.50 -1.97
N ASP A 311 18.16 -6.54 -2.09
CA ASP A 311 18.98 -7.73 -1.91
C ASP A 311 19.88 -7.61 -0.68
N GLU A 312 20.79 -8.57 -0.53
CA GLU A 312 21.69 -8.66 0.61
C GLU A 312 22.62 -7.44 0.75
N SER A 313 22.92 -6.74 -0.36
CA SER A 313 23.76 -5.53 -0.35
C SER A 313 23.11 -4.36 0.38
N SER A 314 21.77 -4.38 0.50
CA SER A 314 20.98 -3.30 1.13
C SER A 314 20.75 -3.51 2.64
N ARG A 315 21.11 -4.69 3.18
CA ARG A 315 20.94 -5.05 4.59
C ARG A 315 22.07 -4.50 5.45
N ARG A 316 21.73 -4.00 6.64
CA ARG A 316 22.70 -3.52 7.64
C ARG A 316 23.02 -4.61 8.64
N ARG A 317 24.29 -4.91 8.85
CA ARG A 317 24.68 -5.97 9.80
C ARG A 317 24.80 -5.42 11.22
N PRO A 318 24.29 -6.14 12.23
CA PRO A 318 24.50 -5.76 13.61
C PRO A 318 25.94 -6.10 14.02
N VAL A 319 26.67 -5.08 14.47
CA VAL A 319 28.05 -5.14 14.96
C VAL A 319 28.05 -4.79 16.44
N GLY A 320 28.49 -5.74 17.28
CA GLY A 320 28.69 -5.49 18.71
C GLY A 320 30.07 -4.93 18.98
N LEU A 321 30.16 -3.85 19.76
CA LEU A 321 31.41 -3.29 20.28
C LEU A 321 31.45 -3.56 21.78
N VAL A 322 32.40 -4.39 22.21
CA VAL A 322 32.55 -4.73 23.63
C VAL A 322 33.11 -3.52 24.38
N THR A 323 32.39 -3.09 25.42
CA THR A 323 32.83 -2.00 26.30
C THR A 323 33.27 -2.56 27.65
N THR A 324 34.50 -2.25 28.06
CA THR A 324 34.95 -2.56 29.44
C THR A 324 34.57 -1.42 30.36
N GLY A 325 33.86 -1.72 31.46
CA GLY A 325 33.40 -0.69 32.40
C GLY A 325 34.55 0.05 33.08
N GLY A 326 34.59 1.38 32.94
CA GLY A 326 35.44 2.27 33.73
C GLY A 326 36.25 3.32 32.93
N ALA A 327 36.13 4.58 33.34
CA ALA A 327 36.96 5.77 33.03
C ALA A 327 37.21 6.21 31.56
N GLN A 328 37.20 5.31 30.56
CA GLN A 328 37.52 5.63 29.16
C GLN A 328 36.45 6.50 28.46
N GLN A 329 35.23 6.57 29.00
CA GLN A 329 34.16 7.43 28.47
C GLN A 329 34.39 8.94 28.70
N SER A 330 35.36 9.33 29.54
CA SER A 330 35.61 10.74 29.86
C SER A 330 36.49 11.47 28.83
N GLN A 331 37.19 10.75 27.95
CA GLN A 331 38.01 11.31 26.87
C GLN A 331 37.80 10.53 25.56
N PRO A 332 36.82 10.92 24.71
CA PRO A 332 36.43 10.17 23.52
C PRO A 332 37.58 9.85 22.56
N LEU A 333 38.55 10.77 22.40
CA LEU A 333 39.66 10.61 21.45
C LEU A 333 40.71 9.57 21.86
N LEU A 334 40.71 9.12 23.12
CA LEU A 334 41.58 8.02 23.58
C LEU A 334 40.85 6.67 23.58
N SER A 335 39.55 6.67 23.29
CA SER A 335 38.74 5.45 23.29
C SER A 335 38.83 4.74 21.95
N GLU A 336 39.24 3.47 21.96
CA GLU A 336 39.18 2.60 20.78
C GLU A 336 37.75 2.41 20.27
N VAL A 337 36.78 2.30 21.19
CA VAL A 337 35.36 2.16 20.85
C VAL A 337 34.84 3.37 20.07
N TYR A 338 35.37 4.57 20.33
CA TYR A 338 34.95 5.79 19.63
C TYR A 338 35.28 5.74 18.13
N TYR A 339 36.52 5.34 17.77
CA TYR A 339 36.93 5.22 16.38
C TYR A 339 36.21 4.08 15.66
N LEU A 340 36.06 2.94 16.33
CA LEU A 340 35.31 1.79 15.79
C LEU A 340 33.86 2.16 15.52
N GLN A 341 33.17 2.80 16.47
CA GLN A 341 31.80 3.27 16.28
C GLN A 341 31.72 4.23 15.10
N ARG A 342 32.60 5.23 15.03
CA ARG A 342 32.54 6.26 13.99
C ARG A 342 32.82 5.70 12.59
N ALA A 343 33.70 4.70 12.50
CA ALA A 343 33.98 4.02 11.26
C ALA A 343 32.80 3.13 10.83
N LEU A 344 32.17 2.38 11.75
CA LEU A 344 31.17 1.34 11.45
C LEU A 344 29.73 1.88 11.32
N GLU A 345 29.36 2.93 12.04
CA GLU A 345 28.00 3.48 12.12
C GLU A 345 27.37 3.86 10.76
N PRO A 346 28.10 4.37 9.75
CA PRO A 346 27.50 4.72 8.45
C PRO A 346 26.92 3.53 7.68
N TYR A 347 27.42 2.31 7.88
CA TYR A 347 27.08 1.12 7.07
C TYR A 347 26.65 -0.11 7.88
N SER A 348 26.66 -0.03 9.21
CA SER A 348 26.30 -1.13 10.09
C SER A 348 25.56 -0.63 11.33
N GLU A 349 24.80 -1.53 11.96
CA GLU A 349 24.12 -1.20 13.21
C GLU A 349 25.06 -1.50 14.38
N VAL A 350 25.57 -0.45 15.01
CA VAL A 350 26.54 -0.58 16.08
C VAL A 350 25.84 -0.67 17.43
N ARG A 351 26.13 -1.71 18.20
CA ARG A 351 25.62 -1.93 19.56
C ARG A 351 26.79 -1.95 20.55
N GLN A 352 26.63 -1.33 21.71
CA GLN A 352 27.65 -1.31 22.77
C GLN A 352 27.13 -2.04 24.00
N GLY A 353 27.98 -2.82 24.65
CA GLY A 353 27.62 -3.55 25.87
C GLY A 353 28.70 -4.52 26.33
N SER A 354 28.39 -5.31 27.35
CA SER A 354 29.21 -6.46 27.75
C SER A 354 29.08 -7.61 26.72
N ILE A 355 30.01 -8.56 26.76
CA ILE A 355 29.95 -9.76 25.89
C ILE A 355 28.63 -10.51 26.10
N ASP A 356 28.19 -10.65 27.36
CA ASP A 356 26.95 -11.36 27.70
C ASP A 356 25.70 -10.65 27.15
N GLU A 357 25.64 -9.33 27.28
CA GLU A 357 24.53 -8.52 26.76
C GLU A 357 24.47 -8.56 25.24
N LEU A 358 25.62 -8.40 24.58
CA LEU A 358 25.73 -8.36 23.13
C LEU A 358 25.38 -9.70 22.47
N LEU A 359 25.82 -10.81 23.06
CA LEU A 359 25.52 -12.16 22.57
C LEU A 359 24.09 -12.63 22.87
N THR A 360 23.27 -11.86 23.59
CA THR A 360 21.85 -12.19 23.83
C THR A 360 21.00 -11.97 22.57
N ARG A 361 21.45 -11.13 21.63
CA ARG A 361 20.80 -10.88 20.34
C ARG A 361 21.68 -11.37 19.19
N GLN A 362 21.10 -11.52 18.01
CA GLN A 362 21.87 -11.91 16.82
C GLN A 362 22.85 -10.79 16.43
N LEU A 363 24.12 -11.14 16.29
CA LEU A 363 25.23 -10.30 15.83
C LEU A 363 25.95 -11.00 14.67
N ALA A 364 26.42 -10.21 13.69
CA ALA A 364 27.27 -10.73 12.61
C ALA A 364 28.75 -10.58 12.96
N VAL A 365 29.11 -9.45 13.57
CA VAL A 365 30.47 -9.11 13.96
C VAL A 365 30.48 -8.72 15.44
N LEU A 366 31.49 -9.17 16.17
CA LEU A 366 31.77 -8.71 17.52
C LEU A 366 33.21 -8.18 17.55
N ALA A 367 33.36 -6.88 17.79
CA ALA A 367 34.65 -6.22 17.88
C ALA A 367 35.06 -6.05 19.34
N LEU A 368 36.22 -6.60 19.68
CA LEU A 368 36.88 -6.50 20.97
C LEU A 368 38.08 -5.55 20.80
N PRO A 369 38.02 -4.32 21.34
CA PRO A 369 39.20 -3.48 21.49
C PRO A 369 40.21 -4.15 22.46
N ASP A 370 41.33 -3.51 22.79
CA ASP A 370 42.31 -4.05 23.76
C ASP A 370 41.67 -4.20 25.16
N ILE A 371 41.03 -5.33 25.39
CA ILE A 371 40.45 -5.75 26.66
C ILE A 371 41.46 -6.61 27.43
N GLY A 372 41.32 -6.68 28.76
CA GLY A 372 42.11 -7.62 29.56
C GLY A 372 41.69 -9.07 29.31
N ASN A 373 42.16 -10.01 30.14
CA ASN A 373 41.82 -11.41 29.99
C ASN A 373 40.32 -11.65 29.99
N LEU A 374 39.88 -12.48 29.05
CA LEU A 374 38.56 -13.06 29.03
C LEU A 374 38.45 -14.07 30.19
N THR A 375 37.29 -14.11 30.83
CA THR A 375 36.99 -15.20 31.75
C THR A 375 36.82 -16.51 30.95
N PRO A 376 37.10 -17.69 31.54
CA PRO A 376 36.88 -18.97 30.85
C PRO A 376 35.45 -19.13 30.30
N GLU A 377 34.46 -18.57 30.99
CA GLU A 377 33.06 -18.58 30.54
C GLU A 377 32.84 -17.71 29.29
N GLU A 378 33.46 -16.53 29.21
CA GLU A 378 33.41 -15.67 28.01
C GLU A 378 34.16 -16.30 26.83
N GLU A 379 35.30 -16.95 27.08
CA GLU A 379 36.07 -17.67 26.04
C GLU A 379 35.26 -18.81 25.43
N ASP A 380 34.61 -19.64 26.25
CA ASP A 380 33.78 -20.76 25.79
C ASP A 380 32.57 -20.25 24.97
N ARG A 381 31.90 -19.19 25.44
CA ARG A 381 30.76 -18.58 24.73
C ARG A 381 31.17 -17.98 23.39
N LEU A 382 32.28 -17.24 23.35
CA LEU A 382 32.77 -16.63 22.13
C LEU A 382 33.25 -17.68 21.13
N SER A 383 33.95 -18.72 21.59
CA SER A 383 34.38 -19.84 20.75
C SER A 383 33.17 -20.50 20.10
N GLY A 384 32.15 -20.85 20.88
CA GLY A 384 30.91 -21.43 20.34
C GLY A 384 30.16 -20.48 19.38
N TRP A 385 30.17 -19.17 19.63
CA TRP A 385 29.54 -18.20 18.73
C TRP A 385 30.29 -18.08 17.39
N VAL A 386 31.63 -18.05 17.41
CA VAL A 386 32.46 -18.02 16.20
C VAL A 386 32.28 -19.31 15.39
N GLU A 387 32.32 -20.49 16.04
CA GLU A 387 32.14 -21.77 15.34
C GLU A 387 30.79 -21.86 14.60
N ASN A 388 29.76 -21.21 15.14
CA ASN A 388 28.42 -21.08 14.55
C ASN A 388 28.30 -19.98 13.47
N GLY A 389 29.41 -19.37 13.04
CA GLY A 389 29.45 -18.42 11.92
C GLY A 389 29.69 -16.97 12.31
N GLY A 390 29.93 -16.68 13.59
CA GLY A 390 30.26 -15.33 14.04
C GLY A 390 31.66 -14.87 13.59
N LEU A 391 31.82 -13.56 13.33
CA LEU A 391 33.12 -12.94 13.08
C LEU A 391 33.61 -12.18 14.30
N LEU A 392 34.68 -12.67 14.92
CA LEU A 392 35.37 -12.02 16.04
C LEU A 392 36.49 -11.12 15.50
N LEU A 393 36.36 -9.82 15.70
CA LEU A 393 37.36 -8.83 15.34
C LEU A 393 38.09 -8.36 16.60
N ARG A 394 39.41 -8.49 16.64
CA ARG A 394 40.24 -8.12 17.79
C ARG A 394 41.26 -7.06 17.45
N PHE A 395 41.54 -6.17 18.39
CA PHE A 395 42.62 -5.20 18.32
C PHE A 395 43.63 -5.46 19.44
N ALA A 396 44.91 -5.42 19.09
CA ALA A 396 45.99 -5.55 20.05
C ALA A 396 46.25 -4.21 20.76
N GLY A 397 46.75 -4.26 21.98
CA GLY A 397 47.18 -3.08 22.71
C GLY A 397 48.06 -3.44 23.91
N PRO A 398 48.30 -2.48 24.83
CA PRO A 398 49.16 -2.68 25.98
C PRO A 398 48.77 -3.86 26.87
N ARG A 399 47.47 -4.20 26.95
CA ARG A 399 46.98 -5.32 27.78
C ARG A 399 47.31 -6.65 27.12
N MET A 400 46.99 -6.81 25.83
CA MET A 400 47.35 -8.01 25.06
C MET A 400 48.87 -8.20 24.93
N ALA A 401 49.66 -7.12 24.89
CA ALA A 401 51.12 -7.22 24.86
C ALA A 401 51.72 -7.74 26.17
N ALA A 402 51.05 -7.46 27.31
CA ALA A 402 51.52 -7.88 28.63
C ALA A 402 51.23 -9.37 28.91
N GLU A 403 50.21 -9.95 28.29
CA GLU A 403 49.73 -11.30 28.57
C GLU A 403 49.36 -12.02 27.26
N SER A 404 50.07 -13.12 26.93
CA SER A 404 50.07 -13.75 25.60
C SER A 404 49.30 -15.07 25.47
N ASP A 405 48.55 -15.48 26.48
CA ASP A 405 47.96 -16.83 26.59
C ASP A 405 46.48 -16.93 26.14
N ASP A 406 45.98 -15.98 25.34
CA ASP A 406 44.60 -15.95 24.83
C ASP A 406 44.35 -17.00 23.72
N VAL A 407 43.27 -17.78 23.85
CA VAL A 407 42.90 -18.89 22.95
C VAL A 407 42.14 -18.42 21.69
N LEU A 408 41.56 -17.22 21.73
CA LEU A 408 40.75 -16.62 20.66
C LEU A 408 41.59 -15.67 19.78
N LEU A 409 42.76 -16.14 19.35
CA LEU A 409 43.66 -15.47 18.43
C LEU A 409 43.93 -16.35 17.19
N PRO A 410 44.07 -15.76 15.99
CA PRO A 410 44.31 -16.52 14.76
C PRO A 410 45.75 -17.08 14.68
N VAL A 411 46.68 -16.47 15.42
CA VAL A 411 48.10 -16.80 15.48
C VAL A 411 48.63 -16.68 16.90
N ARG A 412 49.68 -17.42 17.23
CA ARG A 412 50.40 -17.25 18.50
C ARG A 412 51.18 -15.95 18.48
N LEU A 413 51.22 -15.25 19.62
CA LEU A 413 51.88 -13.96 19.75
C LEU A 413 53.21 -14.11 20.51
N ARG A 414 54.21 -13.34 20.08
CA ARG A 414 55.45 -13.15 20.83
C ARG A 414 55.16 -12.15 21.94
N GLY A 415 55.48 -12.49 23.19
CA GLY A 415 55.25 -11.61 24.34
C GLY A 415 55.93 -10.24 24.19
N GLY A 416 55.23 -9.19 24.64
CA GLY A 416 55.65 -7.78 24.54
C GLY A 416 55.26 -7.09 23.23
N ASP A 417 55.45 -5.77 23.19
CA ASP A 417 55.23 -4.96 22.00
C ASP A 417 56.55 -4.54 21.32
N ARG A 418 56.50 -4.36 20.00
CA ARG A 418 57.59 -3.80 19.19
C ARG A 418 57.33 -2.31 19.00
N ILE A 419 58.28 -1.47 19.43
CA ILE A 419 58.26 -0.01 19.22
C ILE A 419 59.12 0.35 18.00
N LEU A 420 58.57 1.16 17.10
CA LEU A 420 59.14 1.68 15.87
C LEU A 420 59.15 3.22 15.97
N GLY A 421 60.27 3.90 15.72
CA GLY A 421 60.31 5.38 15.78
C GLY A 421 60.44 6.03 17.16
N GLY A 422 60.83 5.28 18.20
CA GLY A 422 61.01 5.83 19.56
C GLY A 422 62.29 6.65 19.71
N ALA A 423 62.36 7.55 20.71
CA ALA A 423 63.53 8.41 20.96
C ALA A 423 64.86 7.67 21.23
N LEU A 424 64.81 6.36 21.44
CA LEU A 424 65.95 5.46 21.68
C LEU A 424 66.17 4.43 20.54
N THR A 425 65.33 4.42 19.50
CA THR A 425 65.43 3.54 18.32
C THR A 425 65.67 4.36 17.05
N TRP A 426 66.54 3.89 16.16
CA TRP A 426 66.91 4.59 14.92
C TRP A 426 66.00 4.24 13.73
N ASP A 427 64.95 3.44 13.96
CA ASP A 427 64.02 2.97 12.95
C ASP A 427 62.88 3.96 12.74
N SER A 428 62.51 4.26 11.50
CA SER A 428 61.31 5.06 11.20
C SER A 428 60.02 4.25 11.47
N PRO A 429 58.88 4.91 11.77
CA PRO A 429 57.57 4.25 11.75
C PRO A 429 57.37 3.45 10.46
N ALA A 430 56.78 2.26 10.58
CA ALA A 430 56.59 1.38 9.42
C ALA A 430 55.36 1.79 8.63
N SER A 431 55.44 1.72 7.29
CA SER A 431 54.31 1.95 6.40
C SER A 431 53.62 0.63 6.03
N LEU A 432 52.39 0.71 5.53
CA LEU A 432 51.67 -0.45 5.03
C LEU A 432 52.30 -0.97 3.71
N ALA A 433 52.32 -2.28 3.52
CA ALA A 433 52.63 -2.89 2.22
C ALA A 433 51.35 -3.05 1.38
N GLY A 434 51.49 -3.24 0.07
CA GLY A 434 50.35 -3.54 -0.80
C GLY A 434 49.62 -4.82 -0.39
N PHE A 435 48.31 -4.86 -0.61
CA PHE A 435 47.49 -6.02 -0.30
C PHE A 435 47.67 -7.13 -1.34
N ALA A 436 47.83 -8.37 -0.87
CA ALA A 436 48.00 -9.53 -1.74
C ALA A 436 46.67 -9.90 -2.44
N GLU A 437 46.78 -10.41 -3.67
CA GLU A 437 45.66 -11.04 -4.39
C GLU A 437 45.09 -12.21 -3.56
N GLY A 438 43.77 -12.33 -3.49
CA GLY A 438 43.08 -13.35 -2.68
C GLY A 438 42.81 -12.97 -1.22
N THR A 439 43.24 -11.79 -0.76
CA THR A 439 42.80 -11.23 0.53
C THR A 439 41.54 -10.37 0.35
N PRO A 440 40.71 -10.19 1.39
CA PRO A 440 39.57 -9.29 1.32
C PRO A 440 39.97 -7.86 0.93
N PHE A 441 41.21 -7.42 1.21
CA PHE A 441 41.69 -6.07 0.95
C PHE A 441 42.29 -5.84 -0.44
N ALA A 442 42.28 -6.85 -1.31
CA ALA A 442 42.81 -6.73 -2.67
C ALA A 442 42.18 -5.55 -3.43
N GLY A 443 43.03 -4.72 -4.04
CA GLY A 443 42.61 -3.53 -4.80
C GLY A 443 42.31 -2.27 -3.98
N LEU A 444 42.44 -2.30 -2.64
CA LEU A 444 42.41 -1.07 -1.84
C LEU A 444 43.69 -0.25 -2.05
N ASP A 445 43.54 1.07 -2.18
CA ASP A 445 44.68 1.97 -2.27
C ASP A 445 45.36 2.12 -0.90
N THR A 446 46.69 2.04 -0.91
CA THR A 446 47.53 2.09 0.30
C THR A 446 48.26 3.42 0.43
N THR A 447 47.78 4.46 -0.27
CA THR A 447 48.42 5.79 -0.37
C THR A 447 48.99 6.25 0.99
N GLY A 448 50.31 6.50 0.96
CA GLY A 448 51.27 6.18 2.02
C GLY A 448 51.31 7.05 3.28
N ASP A 449 50.17 7.47 3.81
CA ASP A 449 50.09 8.26 5.03
C ASP A 449 49.88 7.41 6.30
N VAL A 450 49.63 6.10 6.16
CA VAL A 450 49.48 5.20 7.32
C VAL A 450 50.84 4.79 7.86
N THR A 451 51.09 5.14 9.13
CA THR A 451 52.28 4.81 9.90
C THR A 451 51.91 4.03 11.15
N VAL A 452 52.63 2.93 11.38
CA VAL A 452 52.52 2.10 12.58
C VAL A 452 53.77 2.29 13.43
N GLU A 453 53.56 2.76 14.66
CA GLU A 453 54.61 3.05 15.65
C GLU A 453 54.79 1.88 16.62
N ARG A 454 53.72 1.13 16.92
CA ARG A 454 53.78 -0.02 17.83
C ARG A 454 52.92 -1.18 17.30
N GLN A 455 53.39 -2.40 17.53
CA GLN A 455 52.64 -3.61 17.19
C GLN A 455 52.99 -4.80 18.08
N VAL A 456 52.06 -5.75 18.25
CA VAL A 456 52.38 -7.08 18.79
C VAL A 456 52.79 -8.02 17.65
N LEU A 457 53.87 -8.78 17.82
CA LEU A 457 54.39 -9.65 16.76
C LEU A 457 53.80 -11.06 16.83
N ALA A 458 53.44 -11.62 15.68
CA ALA A 458 53.12 -13.05 15.55
C ALA A 458 54.39 -13.92 15.69
N GLU A 459 54.25 -15.10 16.29
CA GLU A 459 55.29 -16.13 16.27
C GLU A 459 55.45 -16.68 14.85
N PRO A 460 56.68 -16.76 14.31
CA PRO A 460 56.91 -17.34 12.99
C PRO A 460 56.46 -18.80 12.92
N SER A 461 55.57 -19.11 11.99
CA SER A 461 55.10 -20.48 11.67
C SER A 461 54.98 -20.67 10.16
N LEU A 462 54.85 -21.93 9.71
CA LEU A 462 54.68 -22.23 8.28
C LEU A 462 53.35 -21.71 7.73
N GLU A 463 52.32 -21.66 8.57
CA GLU A 463 50.95 -21.22 8.22
C GLU A 463 50.77 -19.69 8.31
N LEU A 464 51.71 -18.97 8.91
CA LEU A 464 51.61 -17.52 9.11
C LEU A 464 51.43 -16.77 7.78
N GLY A 465 51.99 -17.29 6.70
CA GLY A 465 51.83 -16.74 5.34
C GLY A 465 50.37 -16.64 4.93
N GLU A 466 49.64 -17.76 5.04
CA GLU A 466 48.24 -17.93 4.64
C GLU A 466 47.28 -17.18 5.55
N LYS A 467 47.61 -17.09 6.84
CA LYS A 467 46.83 -16.38 7.84
C LYS A 467 47.02 -14.86 7.82
N THR A 468 47.92 -14.30 6.99
CA THR A 468 48.19 -12.86 6.97
C THR A 468 47.43 -12.15 5.85
N TRP A 469 46.49 -11.26 6.21
CA TRP A 469 45.73 -10.45 5.24
C TRP A 469 46.41 -9.11 4.91
N ALA A 470 47.16 -8.52 5.85
CA ALA A 470 47.88 -7.27 5.64
C ALA A 470 49.27 -7.32 6.26
N ARG A 471 50.25 -6.66 5.63
CA ARG A 471 51.65 -6.62 6.06
C ARG A 471 52.15 -5.18 6.13
N LEU A 472 53.17 -4.95 6.94
CA LEU A 472 53.98 -3.74 6.90
C LEU A 472 55.08 -3.86 5.83
N SER A 473 55.69 -2.74 5.48
CA SER A 473 56.77 -2.64 4.48
C SER A 473 57.99 -3.49 4.79
N ASP A 474 58.18 -3.87 6.06
CA ASP A 474 59.25 -4.76 6.51
C ASP A 474 58.85 -6.26 6.48
N GLY A 475 57.65 -6.58 5.99
CA GLY A 475 57.11 -7.93 5.85
C GLY A 475 56.40 -8.48 7.08
N THR A 476 56.40 -7.75 8.21
CA THR A 476 55.70 -8.19 9.42
C THR A 476 54.17 -8.14 9.26
N PRO A 477 53.41 -9.13 9.79
CA PRO A 477 51.95 -9.13 9.71
C PRO A 477 51.35 -7.97 10.51
N LEU A 478 50.45 -7.21 9.89
CA LEU A 478 49.63 -6.20 10.56
C LEU A 478 48.22 -6.72 10.85
N ILE A 479 47.67 -7.56 9.97
CA ILE A 479 46.37 -8.19 10.17
C ILE A 479 46.50 -9.67 9.89
N THR A 480 46.09 -10.48 10.87
CA THR A 480 46.00 -11.92 10.73
C THR A 480 44.56 -12.40 10.90
N ALA A 481 44.22 -13.50 10.24
CA ALA A 481 42.89 -14.08 10.25
C ALA A 481 42.96 -15.61 10.22
N GLU A 482 42.01 -16.25 10.90
CA GLU A 482 41.82 -17.70 10.91
C GLU A 482 40.33 -18.01 10.79
N GLN A 483 39.99 -18.90 9.87
CA GLN A 483 38.64 -19.43 9.79
C GLN A 483 38.49 -20.57 10.81
N ARG A 484 37.43 -20.51 11.62
CA ARG A 484 37.08 -21.55 12.59
C ARG A 484 35.68 -22.06 12.29
N GLU A 485 35.60 -23.29 11.78
CA GLU A 485 34.38 -23.87 11.23
C GLU A 485 33.76 -22.92 10.18
N THR A 486 32.61 -22.33 10.50
CA THR A 486 31.89 -21.39 9.61
C THR A 486 32.17 -19.92 9.89
N GLY A 487 32.85 -19.58 10.99
CA GLY A 487 33.16 -18.21 11.39
C GLY A 487 34.62 -17.83 11.26
N TRP A 488 34.95 -16.63 11.72
CA TRP A 488 36.26 -16.02 11.55
C TRP A 488 36.77 -15.36 12.83
N VAL A 489 38.07 -15.50 13.09
CA VAL A 489 38.80 -14.72 14.10
C VAL A 489 39.83 -13.87 13.37
N ILE A 490 39.75 -12.55 13.54
CA ILE A 490 40.63 -11.57 12.90
C ILE A 490 41.31 -10.73 13.97
N LEU A 491 42.62 -10.54 13.86
CA LEU A 491 43.42 -9.72 14.76
C LEU A 491 44.12 -8.59 13.99
N PHE A 492 43.88 -7.37 14.43
CA PHE A 492 44.74 -6.22 14.13
C PHE A 492 45.88 -6.21 15.16
N HIS A 493 47.12 -6.25 14.68
CA HIS A 493 48.32 -6.25 15.51
C HIS A 493 48.64 -4.86 16.10
N THR A 494 47.70 -3.92 16.03
CA THR A 494 47.75 -2.54 16.57
C THR A 494 46.41 -2.18 17.22
N THR A 495 46.37 -1.09 17.99
CA THR A 495 45.15 -0.56 18.63
C THR A 495 44.16 0.00 17.59
N ALA A 496 42.87 0.06 17.96
CA ALA A 496 41.83 0.68 17.12
C ALA A 496 41.76 2.21 17.23
N ASN A 497 42.66 2.83 18.00
CA ASN A 497 42.75 4.27 18.21
C ASN A 497 44.11 4.80 17.68
N THR A 498 44.46 6.02 18.08
CA THR A 498 45.69 6.69 17.65
C THR A 498 46.94 6.37 18.50
N ASP A 499 46.86 5.46 19.47
CA ASP A 499 47.97 5.26 20.43
C ASP A 499 49.17 4.55 19.80
N TRP A 500 48.93 3.60 18.90
CA TRP A 500 49.98 2.76 18.29
C TRP A 500 50.13 2.96 16.77
N SER A 501 49.14 3.56 16.12
CA SER A 501 49.17 3.87 14.69
C SER A 501 48.24 5.03 14.37
N ASN A 502 48.41 5.68 13.22
CA ASN A 502 47.42 6.64 12.70
C ASN A 502 46.38 6.00 11.77
N LEU A 503 46.33 4.65 11.68
CA LEU A 503 45.41 3.92 10.80
C LEU A 503 43.95 4.33 11.04
N ALA A 504 43.55 4.45 12.31
CA ALA A 504 42.19 4.85 12.71
C ALA A 504 41.73 6.24 12.21
N LEU A 505 42.67 7.08 11.74
CA LEU A 505 42.38 8.40 11.16
C LEU A 505 42.26 8.37 9.62
N SER A 506 42.57 7.23 8.99
CA SER A 506 42.59 7.10 7.54
C SER A 506 41.24 6.61 6.97
N GLY A 507 40.92 7.01 5.74
CA GLY A 507 39.80 6.44 5.00
C GLY A 507 39.99 4.93 4.75
N LEU A 508 41.24 4.48 4.64
CA LEU A 508 41.60 3.07 4.49
C LEU A 508 41.08 2.21 5.65
N PHE A 509 41.11 2.70 6.89
CA PHE A 509 40.56 1.96 8.02
C PHE A 509 39.05 1.70 7.89
N VAL A 510 38.30 2.68 7.37
CA VAL A 510 36.87 2.54 7.10
C VAL A 510 36.64 1.50 6.01
N ASP A 511 37.41 1.57 4.91
CA ASP A 511 37.31 0.59 3.81
C ASP A 511 37.66 -0.83 4.27
N MET A 512 38.70 -0.98 5.10
CA MET A 512 39.09 -2.28 5.66
C MET A 512 38.01 -2.86 6.56
N LEU A 513 37.44 -2.08 7.48
CA LEU A 513 36.33 -2.52 8.31
C LEU A 513 35.09 -2.89 7.49
N ARG A 514 34.77 -2.11 6.45
CA ARG A 514 33.69 -2.43 5.51
C ARG A 514 33.90 -3.79 4.84
N ARG A 515 35.13 -4.07 4.37
CA ARG A 515 35.45 -5.38 3.76
C ARG A 515 35.42 -6.53 4.77
N ILE A 516 35.85 -6.31 6.01
CA ILE A 516 35.73 -7.32 7.08
C ILE A 516 34.26 -7.63 7.37
N VAL A 517 33.40 -6.61 7.47
CA VAL A 517 31.95 -6.82 7.65
C VAL A 517 31.38 -7.58 6.46
N ALA A 518 31.85 -7.34 5.24
CA ALA A 518 31.46 -8.11 4.06
C ALA A 518 31.88 -9.59 4.13
N VAL A 519 33.02 -9.94 4.74
CA VAL A 519 33.42 -11.35 4.96
C VAL A 519 32.40 -12.12 5.79
N SER A 520 31.76 -11.46 6.78
CA SER A 520 30.68 -12.08 7.57
C SER A 520 29.42 -12.42 6.74
N GLN A 521 29.32 -11.97 5.48
CA GLN A 521 28.23 -12.30 4.55
C GLN A 521 28.41 -13.67 3.88
N GLY A 522 29.50 -14.39 4.16
CA GLY A 522 29.89 -15.60 3.44
C GLY A 522 30.39 -15.22 2.06
N VAL A 523 31.58 -14.61 1.99
CA VAL A 523 32.31 -14.44 0.73
C VAL A 523 32.70 -15.85 0.28
N SER A 524 31.94 -16.39 -0.66
CA SER A 524 32.37 -17.53 -1.48
C SER A 524 33.75 -17.19 -2.04
N ASP A 525 34.67 -18.15 -1.98
CA ASP A 525 36.04 -18.08 -2.49
C ASP A 525 36.12 -17.20 -3.74
N GLY A 526 37.18 -16.37 -3.84
CA GLY A 526 37.42 -15.34 -4.87
C GLY A 526 37.32 -15.75 -6.35
N ASN A 527 36.83 -16.94 -6.67
CA ASN A 527 36.38 -17.42 -7.97
C ASN A 527 34.87 -17.22 -8.25
N ALA A 528 34.05 -16.82 -7.27
CA ALA A 528 32.60 -16.65 -7.44
C ALA A 528 32.19 -15.50 -8.40
N ASN A 529 33.11 -14.56 -8.69
CA ASN A 529 32.89 -13.47 -9.65
C ASN A 529 32.84 -13.94 -11.13
N SER A 530 32.80 -15.25 -11.39
CA SER A 530 32.77 -15.82 -12.75
C SER A 530 31.55 -16.71 -13.03
N ILE A 531 30.67 -16.93 -12.06
CA ILE A 531 29.51 -17.84 -12.20
C ILE A 531 28.24 -17.04 -12.54
N PRO A 532 27.58 -17.29 -13.68
CA PRO A 532 26.31 -16.66 -14.00
C PRO A 532 25.23 -16.98 -12.96
N LEU A 533 24.51 -15.98 -12.50
CA LEU A 533 23.45 -16.09 -11.49
C LEU A 533 22.14 -16.56 -12.14
N PRO A 534 21.62 -17.75 -11.83
CA PRO A 534 20.37 -18.23 -12.42
C PRO A 534 19.16 -17.45 -11.89
N PRO A 535 18.04 -17.36 -12.64
CA PRO A 535 16.84 -16.70 -12.17
C PRO A 535 16.14 -17.53 -11.08
N LEU A 536 15.79 -16.90 -9.96
CA LEU A 536 14.98 -17.52 -8.89
C LEU A 536 13.51 -17.13 -9.03
N GLU A 537 13.24 -15.82 -9.11
CA GLU A 537 11.92 -15.25 -9.26
C GLU A 537 12.01 -14.04 -10.19
N VAL A 538 11.05 -13.87 -11.10
CA VAL A 538 10.98 -12.73 -12.02
C VAL A 538 9.65 -12.02 -11.90
N MET A 539 9.61 -10.72 -12.14
CA MET A 539 8.36 -9.99 -12.16
C MET A 539 7.58 -10.27 -13.45
N ASN A 540 6.26 -10.27 -13.36
CA ASN A 540 5.38 -10.12 -14.52
C ASN A 540 5.06 -8.64 -14.79
N GLY A 541 4.31 -8.32 -15.85
CA GLY A 541 3.98 -6.92 -16.20
C GLY A 541 3.24 -6.15 -15.11
N PHE A 542 2.50 -6.84 -14.23
CA PHE A 542 1.80 -6.26 -13.09
C PHE A 542 2.71 -6.06 -11.86
N GLY A 543 4.01 -6.31 -12.00
CA GLY A 543 5.00 -6.19 -10.94
C GLY A 543 4.98 -7.32 -9.90
N ARG A 544 4.27 -8.44 -10.15
CA ARG A 544 4.25 -9.57 -9.21
C ARG A 544 5.40 -10.52 -9.49
N LEU A 545 6.10 -10.97 -8.46
CA LEU A 545 7.11 -12.03 -8.56
C LEU A 545 6.44 -13.37 -8.89
N VAL A 546 6.97 -14.05 -9.89
CA VAL A 546 6.54 -15.35 -10.39
C VAL A 546 7.74 -16.23 -10.70
N ALA A 547 7.51 -17.54 -10.81
CA ALA A 547 8.55 -18.47 -11.23
C ALA A 547 9.04 -18.13 -12.66
N PRO A 548 10.35 -18.15 -12.92
CA PRO A 548 10.89 -17.85 -14.24
C PRO A 548 10.53 -18.92 -15.27
N SER A 549 10.28 -18.49 -16.50
CA SER A 549 10.14 -19.42 -17.63
C SER A 549 11.50 -19.95 -18.07
N ALA A 550 11.50 -21.08 -18.80
CA ALA A 550 12.72 -21.67 -19.35
C ALA A 550 13.46 -20.78 -20.38
N SER A 551 12.81 -19.71 -20.86
CA SER A 551 13.40 -18.74 -21.79
C SER A 551 14.23 -17.64 -21.10
N VAL A 552 14.12 -17.49 -19.77
CA VAL A 552 14.88 -16.48 -19.01
C VAL A 552 16.34 -16.89 -18.91
N LYS A 553 17.24 -15.97 -19.25
CA LYS A 553 18.69 -16.19 -19.19
C LYS A 553 19.26 -15.78 -17.81
N PRO A 554 20.32 -16.45 -17.33
CA PRO A 554 21.07 -16.01 -16.15
C PRO A 554 21.65 -14.60 -16.28
N LEU A 555 21.85 -13.93 -15.15
CA LEU A 555 22.64 -12.69 -15.08
C LEU A 555 24.14 -13.02 -15.07
N PRO A 556 24.99 -12.28 -15.79
CA PRO A 556 26.43 -12.41 -15.62
C PRO A 556 26.84 -11.95 -14.22
N ALA A 557 27.87 -12.57 -13.63
CA ALA A 557 28.39 -12.16 -12.33
C ALA A 557 28.87 -10.70 -12.39
N ALA A 558 28.45 -9.88 -11.43
CA ALA A 558 28.80 -8.47 -11.38
C ALA A 558 30.29 -8.31 -11.06
N GLY A 559 31.08 -7.92 -12.06
CA GLY A 559 32.35 -7.23 -11.82
C GLY A 559 32.06 -5.76 -11.50
N GLU A 560 31.90 -5.41 -10.23
CA GLU A 560 31.97 -4.00 -9.85
C GLU A 560 33.39 -3.48 -10.13
N GLY A 561 33.53 -2.58 -11.11
CA GLY A 561 34.65 -1.64 -11.12
C GLY A 561 35.60 -1.65 -12.32
N ASP A 562 35.32 -2.33 -13.43
CA ASP A 562 36.13 -2.12 -14.64
C ASP A 562 35.49 -1.03 -15.52
N ALA A 563 36.06 0.18 -15.45
CA ALA A 563 35.81 1.28 -16.38
C ALA A 563 36.20 0.96 -17.84
N SER A 564 36.60 -0.30 -18.11
CA SER A 564 36.90 -0.93 -19.39
C SER A 564 35.85 -1.93 -19.87
N ALA A 565 34.72 -2.11 -19.16
CA ALA A 565 33.60 -2.90 -19.68
C ALA A 565 33.14 -2.31 -21.03
N SER A 566 33.12 -3.13 -22.07
CA SER A 566 32.71 -2.68 -23.40
C SER A 566 31.23 -2.24 -23.38
N GLU A 567 30.82 -1.33 -24.27
CA GLU A 567 29.41 -0.93 -24.41
C GLU A 567 28.47 -2.14 -24.63
N ALA A 568 29.00 -3.24 -25.18
CA ALA A 568 28.28 -4.50 -25.35
C ALA A 568 28.03 -5.22 -24.01
N ASP A 569 28.98 -5.20 -23.07
CA ASP A 569 28.84 -5.84 -21.75
C ASP A 569 27.86 -5.06 -20.85
N ALA A 570 27.87 -3.72 -20.93
CA ALA A 570 26.92 -2.86 -20.23
C ALA A 570 25.47 -3.09 -20.73
N SER A 571 25.28 -3.32 -22.03
CA SER A 571 23.96 -3.62 -22.60
C SER A 571 23.42 -5.01 -22.20
N SER A 572 24.30 -5.94 -21.84
CA SER A 572 23.92 -7.32 -21.46
C SER A 572 23.26 -7.42 -20.08
N ASN A 573 23.48 -6.42 -19.23
CA ASN A 573 22.96 -6.31 -17.87
C ASN A 573 21.71 -5.41 -17.77
N LEU A 574 21.05 -5.09 -18.89
CA LEU A 574 19.81 -4.32 -18.90
C LEU A 574 18.58 -5.23 -18.77
N VAL A 575 17.56 -4.72 -18.08
CA VAL A 575 16.24 -5.35 -17.99
C VAL A 575 15.61 -5.43 -19.37
N SER A 576 15.28 -6.65 -19.77
CA SER A 576 14.77 -7.00 -21.11
C SER A 576 13.91 -8.27 -21.05
N ALA A 577 13.33 -8.69 -22.18
CA ALA A 577 12.56 -9.93 -22.27
C ALA A 577 13.37 -11.19 -21.89
N GLU A 578 14.68 -11.21 -22.15
CA GLU A 578 15.56 -12.34 -21.78
C GLU A 578 16.00 -12.29 -20.31
N ARG A 579 16.04 -11.10 -19.72
CA ARG A 579 16.44 -10.86 -18.33
C ARG A 579 15.44 -9.91 -17.66
N PRO A 580 14.25 -10.40 -17.30
CA PRO A 580 13.24 -9.58 -16.66
C PRO A 580 13.69 -9.12 -15.25
N PRO A 581 13.09 -8.07 -14.68
CA PRO A 581 13.44 -7.67 -13.33
C PRO A 581 13.00 -8.75 -12.32
N GLY A 582 13.79 -8.97 -11.26
CA GLY A 582 13.59 -10.10 -10.36
C GLY A 582 14.76 -10.39 -9.43
N PHE A 583 14.72 -11.54 -8.77
CA PHE A 583 15.80 -12.09 -7.95
C PHE A 583 16.56 -13.19 -8.70
N TYR A 584 17.88 -13.12 -8.66
CA TYR A 584 18.80 -14.04 -9.33
C TYR A 584 19.88 -14.53 -8.37
N GLY A 585 20.23 -15.81 -8.39
CA GLY A 585 21.23 -16.41 -7.50
C GLY A 585 20.98 -17.91 -7.32
N GLU A 586 21.90 -18.61 -6.66
CA GLU A 586 21.76 -20.05 -6.40
C GLU A 586 20.94 -20.35 -5.14
N ASP A 587 21.08 -19.50 -4.11
CA ASP A 587 20.37 -19.60 -2.84
C ASP A 587 19.60 -18.30 -2.58
N VAL A 588 18.43 -18.42 -1.95
CA VAL A 588 17.63 -17.32 -1.41
C VAL A 588 18.48 -16.39 -0.54
N LYS A 589 19.45 -16.93 0.20
CA LYS A 589 20.35 -16.16 1.07
C LYS A 589 21.40 -15.32 0.32
N GLN A 590 21.69 -15.64 -0.94
CA GLN A 590 22.72 -14.98 -1.77
C GLN A 590 22.14 -14.49 -3.10
N ARG A 591 20.86 -14.10 -3.10
CA ARG A 591 20.19 -13.56 -4.29
C ARG A 591 20.53 -12.08 -4.50
N VAL A 592 20.59 -11.69 -5.77
CA VAL A 592 20.82 -10.31 -6.25
C VAL A 592 19.53 -9.77 -6.85
N ALA A 593 19.24 -8.50 -6.59
CA ALA A 593 18.03 -7.83 -7.05
C ALA A 593 18.26 -7.09 -8.39
N HIS A 594 17.65 -7.60 -9.45
CA HIS A 594 17.66 -6.98 -10.77
C HIS A 594 16.45 -6.06 -10.95
N ASN A 595 16.66 -4.76 -10.88
CA ASN A 595 15.59 -3.75 -10.82
C ASN A 595 15.47 -2.93 -12.12
N LEU A 596 14.25 -2.80 -12.63
CA LEU A 596 13.91 -1.98 -13.81
C LEU A 596 14.30 -0.50 -13.63
N VAL A 597 14.05 0.07 -12.45
CA VAL A 597 14.11 1.53 -12.29
C VAL A 597 15.53 2.09 -12.41
N ARG A 598 16.57 1.25 -12.31
CA ARG A 598 17.98 1.65 -12.48
C ARG A 598 18.33 2.09 -13.90
N GLN A 599 17.58 1.63 -14.91
CA GLN A 599 17.81 1.97 -16.32
C GLN A 599 16.80 2.99 -16.89
N LEU A 600 15.78 3.38 -16.12
CA LEU A 600 14.76 4.31 -16.62
C LEU A 600 15.21 5.76 -16.49
N PRO A 601 15.06 6.59 -17.53
CA PRO A 601 15.25 8.04 -17.42
C PRO A 601 14.18 8.66 -16.49
N PRO A 602 14.32 9.95 -16.10
CA PRO A 602 13.23 10.69 -15.45
C PRO A 602 11.92 10.54 -16.22
N LEU A 603 10.80 10.39 -15.51
CA LEU A 603 9.51 10.23 -16.16
C LEU A 603 9.02 11.54 -16.77
N GLU A 604 8.69 11.49 -18.05
CA GLU A 604 8.02 12.58 -18.76
C GLU A 604 6.71 12.09 -19.36
N ALA A 605 5.65 12.90 -19.26
CA ALA A 605 4.38 12.59 -19.88
C ALA A 605 4.45 12.80 -21.40
N LEU A 606 3.82 11.91 -22.16
CA LEU A 606 3.74 12.02 -23.61
C LEU A 606 3.01 13.31 -24.02
N GLY A 607 3.68 14.17 -24.78
CA GLY A 607 3.10 15.39 -25.33
C GLY A 607 2.00 15.13 -26.37
N PRO A 608 1.26 16.15 -26.82
CA PRO A 608 0.33 16.01 -27.93
C PRO A 608 1.09 15.68 -29.22
N VAL A 609 0.72 14.57 -29.89
CA VAL A 609 1.33 14.20 -31.17
C VAL A 609 0.77 15.09 -32.28
N THR A 610 1.62 15.92 -32.87
CA THR A 610 1.22 16.90 -33.88
C THR A 610 0.53 16.21 -35.06
N GLY A 611 -0.72 16.61 -35.37
CA GLY A 611 -1.48 16.07 -36.50
C GLY A 611 -2.09 14.68 -36.27
N ALA A 612 -2.04 14.16 -35.05
CA ALA A 612 -2.83 13.01 -34.63
C ALA A 612 -4.05 13.46 -33.81
N GLU A 613 -5.14 12.71 -33.89
CA GLU A 613 -6.28 12.91 -33.02
C GLU A 613 -5.98 12.30 -31.64
N SER A 614 -6.39 12.96 -30.56
CA SER A 614 -6.22 12.45 -29.19
C SER A 614 -7.56 11.99 -28.63
N GLY A 615 -7.59 10.80 -28.04
CA GLY A 615 -8.73 10.26 -27.31
C GLY A 615 -8.31 9.72 -25.94
N SER A 616 -9.28 9.45 -25.09
CA SER A 616 -9.11 8.77 -23.79
C SER A 616 -9.70 7.38 -23.83
N TYR A 617 -9.24 6.49 -22.95
CA TYR A 617 -9.82 5.15 -22.76
C TYR A 617 -11.21 5.14 -22.11
N SER A 618 -11.84 6.30 -21.93
CA SER A 618 -13.18 6.41 -21.34
C SER A 618 -14.24 5.92 -22.32
N LYS A 619 -14.99 4.90 -21.90
CA LYS A 619 -16.14 4.36 -22.62
C LYS A 619 -17.15 5.46 -22.98
N SER A 620 -17.45 5.59 -24.27
CA SER A 620 -18.72 6.17 -24.70
C SER A 620 -19.79 5.10 -24.43
N GLU A 621 -20.65 5.29 -23.42
CA GLU A 621 -21.76 4.35 -23.18
C GLU A 621 -22.75 4.40 -24.35
N GLU A 622 -22.54 3.53 -25.34
CA GLU A 622 -23.51 3.22 -26.38
C GLU A 622 -24.63 2.37 -25.77
N ILE A 623 -25.86 2.88 -25.76
CA ILE A 623 -27.02 2.19 -25.17
C ILE A 623 -27.90 1.66 -26.30
N ASP A 624 -28.00 0.33 -26.42
CA ASP A 624 -28.94 -0.34 -27.32
C ASP A 624 -30.36 -0.37 -26.72
N LEU A 625 -31.29 0.29 -27.41
CA LEU A 625 -32.70 0.35 -27.02
C LEU A 625 -33.54 -0.81 -27.57
N GLN A 626 -33.01 -1.64 -28.48
CA GLN A 626 -33.75 -2.76 -29.07
C GLN A 626 -34.37 -3.69 -28.02
N PRO A 627 -33.63 -4.20 -27.00
CA PRO A 627 -34.17 -5.15 -26.03
C PRO A 627 -35.32 -4.54 -25.21
N TRP A 628 -35.16 -3.27 -24.82
CA TRP A 628 -36.14 -2.54 -24.02
C TRP A 628 -37.44 -2.26 -24.79
N LEU A 629 -37.33 -1.88 -26.06
CA LEU A 629 -38.49 -1.64 -26.93
C LEU A 629 -39.26 -2.92 -27.24
N LEU A 630 -38.55 -4.03 -27.51
CA LEU A 630 -39.17 -5.33 -27.77
C LEU A 630 -39.82 -5.91 -26.51
N LEU A 631 -39.19 -5.75 -25.34
CA LEU A 631 -39.78 -6.16 -24.05
C LEU A 631 -41.06 -5.37 -23.75
N ALA A 632 -41.04 -4.04 -23.95
CA ALA A 632 -42.22 -3.21 -23.77
C ALA A 632 -43.35 -3.62 -24.73
N ALA A 633 -43.03 -3.90 -26.00
CA ALA A 633 -44.00 -4.41 -26.97
C ALA A 633 -44.61 -5.75 -26.55
N LEU A 634 -43.79 -6.68 -26.03
CA LEU A 634 -44.24 -7.99 -25.56
C LEU A 634 -45.18 -7.87 -24.36
N LEU A 635 -44.84 -7.05 -23.36
CA LEU A 635 -45.68 -6.83 -22.18
C LEU A 635 -47.02 -6.20 -22.56
N LEU A 636 -47.02 -5.21 -23.45
CA LEU A 636 -48.24 -4.60 -23.96
C LEU A 636 -49.08 -5.59 -24.77
N ALA A 637 -48.47 -6.47 -25.56
CA ALA A 637 -49.18 -7.52 -26.30
C ALA A 637 -49.82 -8.56 -25.39
N LEU A 638 -49.15 -8.95 -24.30
CA LEU A 638 -49.71 -9.83 -23.27
C LEU A 638 -50.89 -9.16 -22.57
N ALA A 639 -50.78 -7.86 -22.26
CA ALA A 639 -51.89 -7.08 -21.71
C ALA A 639 -53.08 -6.99 -22.68
N ASP A 640 -52.84 -6.72 -23.97
CA ASP A 640 -53.89 -6.70 -25.01
C ASP A 640 -54.62 -8.05 -25.11
N LEU A 641 -53.88 -9.15 -25.02
CA LEU A 641 -54.44 -10.51 -25.06
C LEU A 641 -55.34 -10.78 -23.85
N LEU A 642 -54.87 -10.49 -22.63
CA LEU A 642 -55.68 -10.67 -21.41
C LEU A 642 -56.94 -9.83 -21.43
N LEU A 643 -56.82 -8.58 -21.84
CA LEU A 643 -57.93 -7.63 -21.87
C LEU A 643 -58.95 -8.00 -22.94
N SER A 644 -58.49 -8.45 -24.12
CA SER A 644 -59.33 -9.02 -25.18
C SER A 644 -60.10 -10.27 -24.73
N LEU A 645 -59.46 -11.16 -23.97
CA LEU A 645 -60.10 -12.35 -23.40
C LEU A 645 -61.13 -12.00 -22.32
N PHE A 646 -60.84 -11.00 -21.49
CA PHE A 646 -61.77 -10.48 -20.48
C PHE A 646 -63.03 -9.89 -21.12
N MET A 647 -62.89 -9.04 -22.15
CA MET A 647 -64.03 -8.44 -22.85
C MET A 647 -64.89 -9.48 -23.60
N ARG A 648 -64.30 -10.59 -24.05
CA ARG A 648 -65.04 -11.73 -24.65
C ARG A 648 -65.76 -12.59 -23.61
N GLY A 649 -65.57 -12.33 -22.32
CA GLY A 649 -66.18 -13.10 -21.22
C GLY A 649 -65.66 -14.54 -21.11
N LEU A 650 -64.49 -14.83 -21.70
CA LEU A 650 -63.85 -16.14 -21.69
C LEU A 650 -63.04 -16.39 -20.40
N VAL A 651 -62.90 -15.37 -19.55
CA VAL A 651 -62.11 -15.41 -18.31
C VAL A 651 -63.01 -15.03 -17.13
N ARG A 652 -63.07 -15.89 -16.10
CA ARG A 652 -63.77 -15.59 -14.85
C ARG A 652 -63.01 -14.50 -14.07
N PRO A 653 -63.70 -13.58 -13.35
CA PRO A 653 -63.06 -12.44 -12.69
C PRO A 653 -61.97 -12.85 -11.67
N GLN A 654 -62.07 -14.03 -11.05
CA GLN A 654 -61.06 -14.58 -10.14
C GLN A 654 -59.74 -14.97 -10.83
N LEU A 655 -59.75 -15.32 -12.13
CA LEU A 655 -58.54 -15.63 -12.90
C LEU A 655 -57.86 -14.38 -13.48
N SER A 656 -58.58 -13.26 -13.59
CA SER A 656 -58.02 -11.98 -14.06
C SER A 656 -57.03 -11.36 -13.10
N GLN A 657 -57.20 -11.58 -11.78
CA GLN A 657 -56.28 -11.10 -10.75
C GLN A 657 -54.97 -11.89 -10.76
N ALA A 658 -55.01 -13.20 -11.02
CA ALA A 658 -53.82 -14.06 -11.12
C ALA A 658 -53.01 -13.79 -12.41
N ALA A 659 -53.67 -13.52 -13.54
CA ALA A 659 -53.00 -13.19 -14.79
C ALA A 659 -52.39 -11.78 -14.79
N ALA A 660 -53.06 -10.79 -14.18
CA ALA A 660 -52.49 -9.46 -13.95
C ALA A 660 -51.28 -9.54 -12.99
N ALA A 661 -51.36 -10.36 -11.95
CA ALA A 661 -50.23 -10.64 -11.06
C ALA A 661 -49.05 -11.31 -11.78
N LEU A 662 -49.30 -12.16 -12.79
CA LEU A 662 -48.24 -12.81 -13.58
C LEU A 662 -47.53 -11.82 -14.53
N VAL A 663 -48.25 -10.89 -15.15
CA VAL A 663 -47.65 -9.84 -16.01
C VAL A 663 -46.83 -8.85 -15.17
N VAL A 664 -47.35 -8.48 -13.99
CA VAL A 664 -46.60 -7.68 -13.02
C VAL A 664 -45.40 -8.46 -12.50
N ALA A 665 -45.56 -9.75 -12.15
CA ALA A 665 -44.47 -10.60 -11.68
C ALA A 665 -43.39 -10.82 -12.75
N LEU A 666 -43.75 -11.00 -14.03
CA LEU A 666 -42.79 -11.11 -15.13
C LEU A 666 -42.06 -9.77 -15.39
N GLY A 667 -42.77 -8.65 -15.28
CA GLY A 667 -42.16 -7.31 -15.36
C GLY A 667 -41.22 -7.01 -14.19
N THR A 668 -41.61 -7.37 -12.96
CA THR A 668 -40.78 -7.19 -11.77
C THR A 668 -39.65 -8.21 -11.67
N SER A 669 -39.84 -9.45 -12.12
CA SER A 669 -38.77 -10.45 -12.17
C SER A 669 -37.71 -10.09 -13.22
N PHE A 670 -38.06 -9.47 -14.35
CA PHE A 670 -37.05 -9.04 -15.33
C PHE A 670 -36.24 -7.82 -14.83
N ILE A 671 -36.85 -6.94 -14.03
CA ILE A 671 -36.15 -5.84 -13.33
C ILE A 671 -35.29 -6.40 -12.19
N ALA A 672 -35.79 -7.38 -11.42
CA ALA A 672 -35.06 -8.01 -10.32
C ALA A 672 -33.94 -8.96 -10.79
N LEU A 673 -34.02 -9.52 -12.00
CA LEU A 673 -32.96 -10.37 -12.57
C LEU A 673 -31.78 -9.54 -13.14
N ASN A 674 -31.94 -8.23 -13.34
CA ASN A 674 -30.85 -7.32 -13.71
C ASN A 674 -30.40 -6.40 -12.57
N ALA A 675 -31.23 -6.19 -11.55
CA ALA A 675 -30.82 -5.60 -10.28
C ALA A 675 -30.26 -6.72 -9.40
N GLY A 676 -28.99 -7.04 -9.59
CA GLY A 676 -28.29 -8.12 -8.91
C GLY A 676 -28.57 -8.18 -7.40
N GLU A 677 -28.94 -9.38 -6.95
CA GLU A 677 -28.90 -9.75 -5.54
C GLU A 677 -27.43 -9.79 -5.08
N ALA A 678 -27.01 -8.77 -4.34
CA ALA A 678 -25.90 -8.87 -3.41
C ALA A 678 -26.09 -7.85 -2.27
N GLY A 679 -26.19 -8.34 -1.03
CA GLY A 679 -25.72 -7.57 0.12
C GLY A 679 -26.71 -6.75 0.97
N ALA A 680 -28.03 -6.87 0.84
CA ALA A 680 -28.95 -6.01 1.61
C ALA A 680 -28.87 -6.16 3.16
N GLN A 681 -28.16 -7.16 3.68
CA GLN A 681 -27.85 -7.29 5.12
C GLN A 681 -26.44 -6.78 5.47
N SER A 682 -25.49 -6.69 4.54
CA SER A 682 -24.17 -6.06 4.75
C SER A 682 -24.18 -4.56 4.46
N GLN A 683 -25.09 -4.08 3.61
CA GLN A 683 -25.17 -2.69 3.18
C GLN A 683 -25.58 -1.72 4.31
N ILE A 684 -26.37 -2.15 5.30
CA ILE A 684 -26.74 -1.26 6.42
C ILE A 684 -25.56 -1.08 7.39
N ASP A 685 -24.77 -2.13 7.60
CA ASP A 685 -23.55 -2.09 8.40
C ASP A 685 -22.42 -1.35 7.64
N GLU A 686 -22.31 -1.54 6.32
CA GLU A 686 -21.41 -0.77 5.45
C GLU A 686 -21.79 0.70 5.37
N VAL A 687 -23.07 1.07 5.32
CA VAL A 687 -23.50 2.49 5.31
C VAL A 687 -23.19 3.16 6.65
N ARG A 688 -23.36 2.48 7.79
CA ARG A 688 -22.93 3.00 9.10
C ARG A 688 -21.41 3.09 9.23
N ALA A 689 -20.67 2.10 8.70
CA ALA A 689 -19.21 2.13 8.67
C ALA A 689 -18.67 3.23 7.74
N LEU A 690 -19.33 3.44 6.59
CA LEU A 690 -19.02 4.50 5.63
C LEU A 690 -19.31 5.89 6.22
N GLU A 691 -20.44 6.08 6.89
CA GLU A 691 -20.77 7.33 7.59
C GLU A 691 -19.81 7.65 8.76
N ALA A 692 -19.23 6.61 9.40
CA ALA A 692 -18.20 6.76 10.43
C ALA A 692 -16.80 7.05 9.86
N THR A 693 -16.54 6.73 8.58
CA THR A 693 -15.25 6.94 7.92
C THR A 693 -15.10 8.36 7.33
N LEU A 694 -16.23 9.04 7.03
CA LEU A 694 -16.23 10.33 6.32
C LEU A 694 -15.96 11.56 7.21
N GLU A 695 -16.21 11.49 8.52
CA GLU A 695 -15.99 12.59 9.47
C GLU A 695 -15.61 12.05 10.86
N THR A 696 -14.72 12.73 11.60
CA THR A 696 -14.38 12.36 12.99
C THR A 696 -15.61 12.47 13.89
N ARG A 697 -15.95 11.41 14.64
CA ARG A 697 -17.12 11.38 15.54
C ARG A 697 -16.74 10.90 16.94
N LEU A 698 -17.46 11.41 17.94
CA LEU A 698 -17.42 10.87 19.30
C LEU A 698 -18.43 9.74 19.40
N ALA A 699 -18.09 8.66 20.11
CA ALA A 699 -18.99 7.54 20.28
C ALA A 699 -19.23 7.21 21.76
N PHE A 700 -20.42 6.68 22.06
CA PHE A 700 -20.74 6.13 23.37
C PHE A 700 -21.18 4.67 23.26
N VAL A 701 -20.84 3.86 24.26
CA VAL A 701 -21.26 2.46 24.29
C VAL A 701 -22.71 2.36 24.75
N ILE A 702 -23.54 1.66 23.95
CA ILE A 702 -24.94 1.41 24.27
C ILE A 702 -25.03 0.47 25.48
N THR A 703 -25.62 0.94 26.57
CA THR A 703 -25.70 0.21 27.84
C THR A 703 -26.91 -0.72 27.93
N GLY A 704 -27.90 -0.53 27.05
CA GLY A 704 -29.20 -1.19 27.12
C GLY A 704 -30.17 -0.50 28.10
N THR A 705 -29.78 0.62 28.70
CA THR A 705 -30.64 1.46 29.53
C THR A 705 -30.93 2.77 28.78
N GLU A 706 -32.12 2.86 28.18
CA GLU A 706 -32.53 3.97 27.30
C GLU A 706 -32.24 5.36 27.89
N ARG A 707 -32.52 5.56 29.18
CA ARG A 707 -32.26 6.85 29.86
C ARG A 707 -30.77 7.21 29.89
N ILE A 708 -29.88 6.23 30.10
CA ILE A 708 -28.43 6.46 30.19
C ILE A 708 -27.86 6.69 28.80
N ASP A 709 -28.34 5.92 27.82
CA ASP A 709 -27.95 6.05 26.42
C ASP A 709 -28.35 7.43 25.87
N ALA A 710 -29.59 7.88 26.14
CA ALA A 710 -30.07 9.22 25.74
C ALA A 710 -29.31 10.37 26.42
N ILE A 711 -28.91 10.23 27.70
CA ILE A 711 -28.06 11.22 28.37
C ILE A 711 -26.65 11.24 27.78
N SER A 712 -26.11 10.07 27.41
CA SER A 712 -24.78 9.95 26.82
C SER A 712 -24.72 10.59 25.44
N GLU A 713 -25.73 10.34 24.61
CA GLU A 713 -25.91 10.98 23.31
C GLU A 713 -26.02 12.51 23.45
N ALA A 714 -26.93 13.01 24.28
CA ALA A 714 -27.10 14.44 24.50
C ALA A 714 -25.86 15.10 25.12
N GLY A 715 -25.12 14.36 25.95
CA GLY A 715 -23.85 14.76 26.55
C GLY A 715 -22.77 14.96 25.52
N LEU A 716 -22.50 13.94 24.69
CA LEU A 716 -21.51 14.02 23.63
C LEU A 716 -21.91 15.04 22.56
N GLN A 717 -23.20 15.19 22.25
CA GLN A 717 -23.65 16.19 21.30
C GLN A 717 -23.43 17.62 21.84
N GLY A 718 -23.64 17.81 23.15
CA GLY A 718 -23.27 19.03 23.85
C GLY A 718 -21.77 19.30 23.77
N LEU A 719 -20.93 18.27 23.98
CA LEU A 719 -19.49 18.38 23.87
C LEU A 719 -19.02 18.70 22.44
N THR A 720 -19.57 18.04 21.41
CA THR A 720 -19.30 18.36 19.99
C THR A 720 -19.58 19.82 19.68
N ARG A 721 -20.69 20.38 20.17
CA ARG A 721 -21.01 21.81 20.00
C ARG A 721 -19.99 22.72 20.69
N ILE A 722 -19.47 22.34 21.85
CA ILE A 722 -18.42 23.08 22.55
C ILE A 722 -17.07 22.98 21.81
N LEU A 723 -16.71 21.81 21.29
CA LEU A 723 -15.51 21.60 20.49
C LEU A 723 -15.51 22.52 19.27
N ARG A 724 -16.55 22.45 18.43
CA ARG A 724 -16.70 23.32 17.24
C ARG A 724 -16.64 24.81 17.57
N ARG A 725 -17.08 25.22 18.78
CA ARG A 725 -17.08 26.62 19.21
C ARG A 725 -15.72 27.09 19.75
N ARG A 726 -14.92 26.19 20.32
CA ARG A 726 -13.72 26.55 21.10
C ARG A 726 -12.41 26.03 20.50
N THR A 727 -12.48 25.10 19.54
CA THR A 727 -11.34 24.49 18.86
C THR A 727 -11.60 24.43 17.36
N SER A 728 -10.58 24.07 16.57
CA SER A 728 -10.70 23.85 15.12
C SER A 728 -11.19 22.43 14.77
N VAL A 729 -11.65 21.64 15.76
CA VAL A 729 -12.10 20.26 15.52
C VAL A 729 -13.53 20.27 14.96
N GLU A 730 -13.68 19.81 13.73
CA GLU A 730 -14.97 19.63 13.07
C GLU A 730 -15.46 18.19 13.23
N ALA A 731 -16.00 17.87 14.41
CA ALA A 731 -16.55 16.54 14.68
C ALA A 731 -18.03 16.43 14.26
N GLY A 732 -18.44 15.31 13.66
CA GLY A 732 -19.82 14.99 13.28
C GLY A 732 -20.76 14.73 14.47
N ALA A 733 -22.00 14.33 14.18
CA ALA A 733 -22.95 13.95 15.24
C ALA A 733 -22.46 12.67 15.97
N PRO A 734 -22.58 12.59 17.32
CA PRO A 734 -22.15 11.40 18.06
C PRO A 734 -22.92 10.15 17.67
N LEU A 735 -22.28 8.98 17.80
CA LEU A 735 -22.89 7.69 17.47
C LEU A 735 -22.95 6.76 18.70
N GLY A 736 -24.09 6.08 18.87
CA GLY A 736 -24.20 4.97 19.83
C GLY A 736 -23.63 3.70 19.21
N VAL A 737 -22.71 3.04 19.90
CA VAL A 737 -21.97 1.88 19.42
C VAL A 737 -22.30 0.64 20.24
N ASN A 738 -22.56 -0.47 19.56
CA ASN A 738 -22.74 -1.79 20.15
C ASN A 738 -21.46 -2.62 19.98
N ILE A 739 -20.72 -2.80 21.08
CA ILE A 739 -19.45 -3.54 21.14
C ILE A 739 -19.52 -5.00 20.64
N GLU A 740 -20.73 -5.58 20.58
CA GLU A 740 -20.94 -6.95 20.11
C GLU A 740 -21.01 -7.06 18.58
N ARG A 741 -21.25 -5.95 17.87
CA ARG A 741 -21.59 -5.98 16.43
C ARG A 741 -20.85 -4.95 15.62
N ASP A 742 -20.73 -3.74 16.14
CA ASP A 742 -20.22 -2.60 15.40
C ASP A 742 -18.69 -2.60 15.38
N GLU A 743 -18.10 -1.97 14.36
CA GLU A 743 -16.67 -1.76 14.23
C GLU A 743 -16.22 -0.55 15.08
N LEU A 744 -15.19 -0.75 15.91
CA LEU A 744 -14.74 0.25 16.88
C LEU A 744 -13.59 1.11 16.35
N ALA A 745 -12.84 0.63 15.36
CA ALA A 745 -11.61 1.26 14.88
C ALA A 745 -11.79 2.70 14.35
N PHE A 746 -13.02 3.10 13.99
CA PHE A 746 -13.32 4.43 13.44
C PHE A 746 -13.45 5.53 14.50
N PHE A 747 -13.44 5.20 15.79
CA PHE A 747 -13.67 6.16 16.86
C PHE A 747 -12.37 6.45 17.63
N PRO A 748 -11.91 7.70 17.73
CA PRO A 748 -10.71 8.03 18.53
C PRO A 748 -10.97 7.90 20.04
N LEU A 749 -12.22 8.11 20.47
CA LEU A 749 -12.64 8.07 21.86
C LEU A 749 -14.00 7.40 22.00
N LEU A 750 -14.05 6.35 22.83
CA LEU A 750 -15.28 5.71 23.29
C LEU A 750 -15.60 6.16 24.72
N TYR A 751 -16.78 6.76 24.90
CA TYR A 751 -17.35 7.02 26.22
C TYR A 751 -18.18 5.81 26.67
N TRP A 752 -17.75 5.15 27.75
CA TRP A 752 -18.43 3.97 28.27
C TRP A 752 -19.01 4.23 29.67
N PRO A 753 -20.32 4.53 29.77
CA PRO A 753 -20.99 4.60 31.07
C PRO A 753 -21.21 3.19 31.63
N ILE A 754 -20.76 2.97 32.86
CA ILE A 754 -20.85 1.68 33.56
C ILE A 754 -22.14 1.61 34.39
N THR A 755 -22.88 0.52 34.23
CA THR A 755 -24.10 0.23 34.99
C THR A 755 -24.08 -1.20 35.54
N ALA A 756 -24.85 -1.46 36.59
CA ALA A 756 -24.88 -2.79 37.20
C ALA A 756 -25.53 -3.84 36.29
N GLU A 757 -26.46 -3.41 35.44
CA GLU A 757 -27.34 -4.25 34.62
C GLU A 757 -26.74 -4.65 33.25
N GLN A 758 -25.61 -4.05 32.85
CA GLN A 758 -24.94 -4.39 31.58
C GLN A 758 -24.53 -5.87 31.54
N ARG A 759 -24.68 -6.52 30.38
CA ARG A 759 -24.26 -7.92 30.20
C ARG A 759 -22.73 -8.01 30.06
N THR A 760 -22.16 -9.13 30.49
CA THR A 760 -20.72 -9.38 30.28
C THR A 760 -20.45 -9.52 28.77
N PRO A 761 -19.43 -8.83 28.22
CA PRO A 761 -19.10 -8.91 26.80
C PRO A 761 -18.80 -10.33 26.36
N SER A 762 -19.15 -10.68 25.11
CA SER A 762 -18.73 -11.93 24.51
C SER A 762 -17.21 -11.99 24.29
N ALA A 763 -16.68 -13.19 24.03
CA ALA A 763 -15.26 -13.36 23.70
C ALA A 763 -14.88 -12.58 22.42
N GLU A 764 -15.81 -12.42 21.48
CA GLU A 764 -15.60 -11.64 20.27
C GLU A 764 -15.59 -10.14 20.56
N ALA A 765 -16.55 -9.63 21.32
CA ALA A 765 -16.56 -8.23 21.75
C ALA A 765 -15.31 -7.86 22.55
N THR A 766 -14.84 -8.76 23.42
CA THR A 766 -13.60 -8.59 24.16
C THR A 766 -12.39 -8.48 23.23
N ARG A 767 -12.31 -9.32 22.19
CA ARG A 767 -11.24 -9.27 21.20
C ARG A 767 -11.24 -7.92 20.48
N ARG A 768 -12.40 -7.46 20.00
CA ARG A 768 -12.54 -6.16 19.34
C ARG A 768 -12.15 -4.99 20.25
N LEU A 769 -12.48 -5.05 21.53
CA LEU A 769 -12.05 -4.05 22.51
C LEU A 769 -10.53 -4.05 22.72
N ASN A 770 -9.90 -5.23 22.75
CA ASN A 770 -8.44 -5.33 22.83
C ASN A 770 -7.77 -4.82 21.56
N ASP A 771 -8.29 -5.16 20.39
CA ASP A 771 -7.79 -4.67 19.10
C ASP A 771 -7.94 -3.14 19.01
N TYR A 772 -9.06 -2.58 19.45
CA TYR A 772 -9.29 -1.14 19.56
C TYR A 772 -8.25 -0.45 20.45
N LEU A 773 -8.00 -0.97 21.65
CA LEU A 773 -6.98 -0.42 22.57
C LEU A 773 -5.56 -0.60 22.02
N ASN A 774 -5.26 -1.72 21.34
CA ASN A 774 -3.96 -1.97 20.73
C ASN A 774 -3.68 -1.04 19.54
N ASN A 775 -4.72 -0.64 18.82
CA ASN A 775 -4.64 0.27 17.68
C ASN A 775 -4.75 1.77 18.08
N GLY A 776 -4.54 2.10 19.36
CA GLY A 776 -4.48 3.49 19.85
C GLY A 776 -5.82 4.12 20.23
N GLY A 777 -6.92 3.36 20.18
CA GLY A 777 -8.24 3.83 20.62
C GLY A 777 -8.27 4.11 22.13
N THR A 778 -8.90 5.21 22.54
CA THR A 778 -9.06 5.57 23.96
C THR A 778 -10.46 5.22 24.47
N ILE A 779 -10.58 4.66 25.67
CA ILE A 779 -11.85 4.42 26.36
C ILE A 779 -11.90 5.20 27.67
N LEU A 780 -12.97 5.99 27.85
CA LEU A 780 -13.34 6.60 29.13
C LEU A 780 -14.43 5.77 29.81
N PHE A 781 -14.07 5.01 30.84
CA PHE A 781 -15.02 4.33 31.71
C PHE A 781 -15.54 5.29 32.79
N ASP A 782 -16.83 5.60 32.74
CA ASP A 782 -17.50 6.46 33.71
C ASP A 782 -18.43 5.64 34.62
N LEU A 783 -18.04 5.52 35.89
CA LEU A 783 -18.78 4.81 36.93
C LEU A 783 -20.03 5.57 37.40
N ARG A 784 -20.09 6.89 37.13
CA ARG A 784 -21.23 7.79 37.42
C ARG A 784 -21.69 7.83 38.88
N ASP A 785 -20.91 7.26 39.79
CA ASP A 785 -21.15 7.20 41.22
C ASP A 785 -19.96 7.82 41.97
N PRO A 786 -20.10 9.03 42.54
CA PRO A 786 -19.00 9.74 43.19
C PRO A 786 -18.41 8.99 44.40
N SER A 787 -19.11 7.97 44.93
CA SER A 787 -18.63 7.12 46.02
C SER A 787 -17.76 5.93 45.55
N ALA A 788 -17.68 5.67 44.24
CA ALA A 788 -17.03 4.49 43.66
C ALA A 788 -15.50 4.62 43.53
N THR A 789 -14.97 5.82 43.23
CA THR A 789 -13.52 6.06 43.04
C THR A 789 -12.72 6.17 44.35
N ALA A 790 -13.36 6.56 45.45
CA ALA A 790 -12.71 6.65 46.77
C ALA A 790 -12.40 5.27 47.40
N ARG A 791 -12.81 4.17 46.76
CA ARG A 791 -12.88 2.82 47.36
C ARG A 791 -12.28 1.70 46.50
N ILE A 792 -11.52 2.04 45.46
CA ILE A 792 -10.87 1.09 44.54
C ILE A 792 -9.92 0.11 45.28
N GLN A 793 -9.46 0.46 46.50
CA GLN A 793 -8.52 -0.35 47.30
C GLN A 793 -9.13 -1.17 48.48
N GLY A 794 -10.45 -1.44 48.57
CA GLY A 794 -10.86 -2.43 49.60
C GLY A 794 -12.32 -2.62 50.04
N GLN A 795 -13.33 -1.94 49.49
CA GLN A 795 -14.74 -2.32 49.74
C GLN A 795 -15.61 -2.20 48.48
N GLN A 796 -16.43 -3.22 48.24
CA GLN A 796 -17.16 -3.45 46.98
C GLN A 796 -18.32 -2.46 46.77
N SER A 797 -18.16 -1.51 45.83
CA SER A 797 -19.31 -0.83 45.20
C SER A 797 -19.84 -1.70 44.05
N GLN A 798 -21.16 -1.72 43.84
CA GLN A 798 -21.80 -2.49 42.76
C GLN A 798 -21.28 -2.08 41.37
N THR A 799 -20.93 -0.81 41.17
CA THR A 799 -20.36 -0.29 39.91
C THR A 799 -18.91 -0.70 39.71
N ASN A 800 -18.11 -0.85 40.78
CA ASN A 800 -16.74 -1.38 40.68
C ASN A 800 -16.75 -2.88 40.33
N LEU A 801 -17.67 -3.65 40.90
CA LEU A 801 -17.88 -5.05 40.51
C LEU A 801 -18.36 -5.18 39.07
N ALA A 802 -19.20 -4.24 38.61
CA ALA A 802 -19.63 -4.18 37.22
C ALA A 802 -18.45 -3.88 36.28
N LEU A 803 -17.60 -2.88 36.60
CA LEU A 803 -16.40 -2.58 35.83
C LEU A 803 -15.49 -3.82 35.74
N GLN A 804 -15.15 -4.44 36.88
CA GLN A 804 -14.31 -5.66 36.91
C GLN A 804 -14.90 -6.80 36.07
N ARG A 805 -16.23 -6.97 36.09
CA ARG A 805 -16.93 -7.97 35.28
C ARG A 805 -16.90 -7.65 33.79
N LEU A 806 -17.09 -6.39 33.41
CA LEU A 806 -17.10 -5.94 32.01
C LEU A 806 -15.69 -5.95 31.41
N THR A 807 -14.66 -5.73 32.22
CA THR A 807 -13.26 -5.66 31.78
C THR A 807 -12.45 -6.94 32.07
N ALA A 808 -13.07 -8.02 32.54
CA ALA A 808 -12.38 -9.21 33.04
C ALA A 808 -11.41 -9.85 32.03
N ASN A 809 -11.69 -9.72 30.73
CA ASN A 809 -10.86 -10.25 29.64
C ASN A 809 -10.30 -9.15 28.72
N VAL A 810 -10.49 -7.88 29.09
CA VAL A 810 -9.91 -6.74 28.39
C VAL A 810 -8.52 -6.50 28.96
N ALA A 811 -7.51 -6.35 28.10
CA ALA A 811 -6.13 -6.14 28.47
C ALA A 811 -5.91 -4.71 29.00
N ILE A 812 -6.38 -4.45 30.23
CA ILE A 812 -6.22 -3.17 30.92
C ILE A 812 -4.95 -3.20 31.78
N PRO A 813 -3.96 -2.34 31.51
CA PRO A 813 -2.74 -2.27 32.32
C PRO A 813 -3.00 -1.65 33.70
N THR A 814 -1.98 -1.58 34.54
CA THR A 814 -2.10 -1.02 35.89
C THR A 814 -2.60 0.42 35.84
N LEU A 815 -3.52 0.78 36.74
CA LEU A 815 -4.10 2.13 36.82
C LEU A 815 -3.51 2.91 37.98
N GLU A 816 -3.16 4.18 37.74
CA GLU A 816 -2.74 5.15 38.74
C GLU A 816 -3.61 6.42 38.71
N PRO A 817 -3.71 7.19 39.81
CA PRO A 817 -4.37 8.49 39.77
C PRO A 817 -3.61 9.44 38.84
N VAL A 818 -4.32 10.25 38.04
CA VAL A 818 -3.69 11.16 37.07
C VAL A 818 -2.62 12.06 37.74
N PRO A 819 -1.33 11.86 37.39
CA PRO A 819 -0.23 12.63 37.96
C PRO A 819 -0.38 14.14 37.73
N THR A 820 0.24 14.96 38.59
CA THR A 820 0.14 16.43 38.50
C THR A 820 0.69 16.98 37.18
N GLU A 821 1.72 16.34 36.62
CA GLU A 821 2.38 16.75 35.37
C GLU A 821 1.78 16.13 34.11
N HIS A 822 0.74 15.31 34.26
CA HIS A 822 0.17 14.54 33.15
C HIS A 822 -0.41 15.44 32.04
N VAL A 823 -0.16 15.10 30.78
CA VAL A 823 -0.52 15.91 29.59
C VAL A 823 -2.02 16.21 29.54
N LEU A 824 -2.89 15.28 29.96
CA LEU A 824 -4.35 15.48 30.05
C LEU A 824 -4.76 16.75 30.83
N ARG A 825 -3.94 17.21 31.79
CA ARG A 825 -4.17 18.44 32.55
C ARG A 825 -3.87 19.71 31.76
N LYS A 826 -3.18 19.61 30.63
CA LYS A 826 -2.70 20.71 29.78
C LYS A 826 -2.90 20.49 28.28
N SER A 827 -3.72 19.51 27.88
CA SER A 827 -3.99 19.21 26.46
C SER A 827 -4.70 20.35 25.71
N PHE A 828 -5.44 21.22 26.38
CA PHE A 828 -5.98 22.45 25.77
C PHE A 828 -6.14 23.56 26.82
N TYR A 829 -6.87 23.27 27.88
CA TYR A 829 -6.98 24.08 29.10
C TYR A 829 -6.03 23.56 30.16
N LEU A 830 -5.57 24.44 31.05
CA LEU A 830 -4.86 24.06 32.26
C LEU A 830 -5.87 23.65 33.35
N MET A 831 -5.75 22.43 33.87
CA MET A 831 -6.73 21.84 34.79
C MET A 831 -6.06 21.16 35.99
N GLN A 832 -6.54 21.49 37.20
CA GLN A 832 -6.10 20.86 38.45
C GLN A 832 -7.05 19.74 38.90
N GLU A 833 -8.32 19.82 38.51
CA GLU A 833 -9.36 18.85 38.86
C GLU A 833 -10.20 18.55 37.62
N PHE A 834 -10.88 17.39 37.62
CA PHE A 834 -11.67 16.89 36.50
C PHE A 834 -13.16 16.74 36.87
N PRO A 835 -13.85 17.81 37.30
CA PRO A 835 -15.23 17.70 37.72
C PRO A 835 -16.16 17.37 36.55
N GLY A 836 -17.19 16.59 36.82
CA GLY A 836 -18.29 16.29 35.90
C GLY A 836 -19.59 16.82 36.50
N ARG A 837 -20.67 16.03 36.43
CA ARG A 837 -21.89 16.33 37.19
C ARG A 837 -21.63 16.28 38.68
N TYR A 838 -20.71 15.43 39.11
CA TYR A 838 -20.19 15.38 40.46
C TYR A 838 -18.76 15.93 40.54
N ALA A 839 -18.37 16.45 41.70
CA ALA A 839 -17.01 16.88 42.00
C ALA A 839 -16.41 16.01 43.12
N GLY A 840 -15.08 15.94 43.20
CA GLY A 840 -14.34 15.24 44.25
C GLY A 840 -13.96 13.79 43.94
N GLY A 841 -14.34 13.23 42.78
CA GLY A 841 -13.85 11.93 42.31
C GLY A 841 -12.48 12.03 41.64
N ASN A 842 -11.59 11.08 41.97
CA ASN A 842 -10.29 10.95 41.32
C ASN A 842 -10.45 10.36 39.91
N LEU A 843 -9.69 10.90 38.96
CA LEU A 843 -9.50 10.33 37.63
C LEU A 843 -8.28 9.42 37.66
N TRP A 844 -8.44 8.20 37.14
CA TRP A 844 -7.40 7.19 37.04
C TRP A 844 -7.06 6.95 35.58
N ILE A 845 -5.79 6.70 35.30
CA ILE A 845 -5.25 6.43 33.97
C ILE A 845 -4.30 5.24 34.02
N GLU A 846 -4.04 4.66 32.87
CA GLU A 846 -2.97 3.67 32.66
C GLU A 846 -1.59 4.19 33.14
N THR A 847 -0.77 3.32 33.73
CA THR A 847 0.60 3.65 34.19
C THR A 847 1.57 3.64 33.00
N ASN A 848 2.42 4.67 32.89
CA ASN A 848 3.38 4.81 31.78
C ASN A 848 4.64 3.93 31.98
N ASP A 849 4.51 2.62 31.88
CA ASP A 849 5.65 1.68 31.96
C ASP A 849 6.16 1.20 30.58
N SER A 850 5.59 1.71 29.49
CA SER A 850 5.92 1.25 28.14
C SER A 850 6.06 2.41 27.15
N GLN A 851 7.20 2.48 26.44
CA GLN A 851 7.47 3.46 25.37
C GLN A 851 6.66 3.19 24.08
N THR A 852 5.69 2.28 24.11
CA THR A 852 5.11 1.66 22.92
C THR A 852 3.93 2.40 22.29
N ASN A 853 3.41 3.49 22.87
CA ASN A 853 2.23 4.21 22.35
C ASN A 853 2.19 5.70 22.73
N ASP A 854 3.14 6.51 22.29
CA ASP A 854 3.10 7.99 22.34
C ASP A 854 2.67 8.63 23.69
N GLY A 855 2.79 7.94 24.83
CA GLY A 855 2.34 8.46 26.14
C GLY A 855 0.84 8.82 26.24
N VAL A 856 -0.03 8.27 25.38
CA VAL A 856 -1.49 8.45 25.46
C VAL A 856 -2.11 7.34 26.31
N ALA A 857 -2.77 7.70 27.41
CA ALA A 857 -3.48 6.77 28.26
C ALA A 857 -4.71 6.24 27.52
N ARG A 858 -4.68 4.96 27.16
CA ARG A 858 -5.73 4.29 26.39
C ARG A 858 -6.95 3.99 27.24
N VAL A 859 -6.73 3.82 28.55
CA VAL A 859 -7.78 3.55 29.53
C VAL A 859 -7.82 4.69 30.54
N ILE A 860 -8.98 5.33 30.62
CA ILE A 860 -9.28 6.38 31.60
C ILE A 860 -10.49 5.95 32.41
N VAL A 861 -10.41 6.00 33.73
CA VAL A 861 -11.49 5.57 34.63
C VAL A 861 -11.81 6.67 35.62
N GLY A 862 -13.08 7.03 35.75
CA GLY A 862 -13.54 7.83 36.88
C GLY A 862 -15.04 7.75 37.10
N SER A 863 -15.58 8.68 37.88
CA SER A 863 -16.92 8.53 38.49
C SER A 863 -17.77 9.79 38.47
N ASN A 864 -17.34 10.83 37.76
CA ASN A 864 -17.90 12.16 37.90
C ASN A 864 -19.14 12.41 37.02
N ASP A 865 -19.61 11.43 36.23
CA ASP A 865 -20.79 11.54 35.36
C ASP A 865 -20.68 12.73 34.38
N TRP A 866 -19.69 12.68 33.50
CA TRP A 866 -19.33 13.79 32.62
C TRP A 866 -20.37 14.04 31.53
N ALA A 867 -20.92 13.00 30.91
CA ALA A 867 -21.98 13.16 29.94
C ALA A 867 -23.20 13.89 30.55
N GLY A 868 -23.52 13.63 31.82
CA GLY A 868 -24.57 14.35 32.53
C GLY A 868 -24.30 15.85 32.72
N ALA A 869 -23.04 16.27 32.84
CA ALA A 869 -22.69 17.69 32.88
C ALA A 869 -22.71 18.35 31.50
N TRP A 870 -22.32 17.61 30.45
CA TRP A 870 -22.28 18.10 29.07
C TRP A 870 -23.67 18.16 28.41
N ALA A 871 -24.60 17.32 28.88
CA ALA A 871 -25.92 17.13 28.31
C ALA A 871 -26.73 18.43 28.30
N THR A 872 -27.10 18.85 27.10
CA THR A 872 -27.85 20.09 26.85
C THR A 872 -28.95 19.85 25.81
N THR A 873 -30.07 20.55 25.96
CA THR A 873 -31.14 20.55 24.96
C THR A 873 -30.70 21.26 23.67
N GLU A 874 -31.50 21.17 22.61
CA GLU A 874 -31.25 21.89 21.34
C GLU A 874 -31.12 23.40 21.52
N LEU A 875 -31.77 23.97 22.55
CA LEU A 875 -31.69 25.38 22.93
C LEU A 875 -30.46 25.71 23.80
N GLY A 876 -29.53 24.76 23.99
CA GLY A 876 -28.31 24.93 24.77
C GLY A 876 -28.53 24.95 26.30
N ARG A 877 -29.70 24.56 26.79
CA ARG A 877 -29.99 24.54 28.24
C ARG A 877 -29.54 23.21 28.86
N PRO A 878 -28.88 23.20 30.04
CA PRO A 878 -28.49 21.95 30.69
C PRO A 878 -29.66 21.03 31.03
N ILE A 879 -29.50 19.73 30.81
CA ILE A 879 -30.52 18.70 31.10
C ILE A 879 -30.48 18.29 32.58
N LEU A 880 -29.28 18.23 33.19
CA LEU A 880 -29.08 17.80 34.57
C LEU A 880 -28.34 18.87 35.40
N PRO A 881 -28.68 19.02 36.70
CA PRO A 881 -27.93 19.88 37.62
C PRO A 881 -26.56 19.26 37.97
N VAL A 882 -25.54 20.11 38.12
CA VAL A 882 -24.23 19.73 38.68
C VAL A 882 -24.23 19.90 40.20
N VAL A 883 -23.48 19.08 40.92
CA VAL A 883 -23.45 18.99 42.39
C VAL A 883 -21.99 18.90 42.87
N PRO A 884 -21.55 19.66 43.90
CA PRO A 884 -22.28 20.68 44.68
C PRO A 884 -22.28 22.09 44.03
N GLY A 885 -21.57 22.27 42.91
CA GLY A 885 -21.33 23.56 42.29
C GLY A 885 -22.47 24.12 41.44
N LYS A 886 -22.25 25.34 40.89
CA LYS A 886 -23.11 26.01 39.90
C LYS A 886 -22.45 25.96 38.52
N GLU A 887 -22.79 26.88 37.61
CA GLU A 887 -22.26 26.92 36.23
C GLU A 887 -20.73 26.86 36.11
N ALA A 888 -19.96 27.31 37.10
CA ALA A 888 -18.49 27.19 37.10
C ALA A 888 -18.02 25.72 37.07
N GLN A 889 -18.71 24.81 37.75
CA GLN A 889 -18.38 23.37 37.72
C GLN A 889 -18.68 22.79 36.33
N ARG A 890 -19.80 23.19 35.72
CA ARG A 890 -20.17 22.76 34.38
C ARG A 890 -19.19 23.27 33.32
N GLU A 891 -18.73 24.51 33.47
CA GLU A 891 -17.66 25.07 32.64
C GLU A 891 -16.38 24.26 32.76
N MET A 892 -15.97 23.88 33.97
CA MET A 892 -14.82 22.99 34.17
C MET A 892 -15.03 21.60 33.56
N ALA A 893 -16.26 21.05 33.63
CA ALA A 893 -16.59 19.80 32.95
C ALA A 893 -16.44 19.93 31.42
N TYR A 894 -16.88 21.03 30.82
CA TYR A 894 -16.68 21.29 29.39
C TYR A 894 -15.20 21.37 29.02
N ARG A 895 -14.38 22.05 29.85
CA ARG A 895 -12.93 22.13 29.65
C ARG A 895 -12.28 20.76 29.72
N PHE A 896 -12.72 19.90 30.65
CA PHE A 896 -12.24 18.52 30.71
C PHE A 896 -12.59 17.75 29.44
N GLY A 897 -13.84 17.84 28.97
CA GLY A 897 -14.25 17.19 27.72
C GLY A 897 -13.42 17.65 26.52
N VAL A 898 -13.11 18.95 26.43
CA VAL A 898 -12.21 19.47 25.39
C VAL A 898 -10.79 18.92 25.56
N ASN A 899 -10.22 18.94 26.76
CA ASN A 899 -8.90 18.35 27.02
C ASN A 899 -8.84 16.87 26.65
N LEU A 900 -9.87 16.10 27.01
CA LEU A 900 -9.98 14.67 26.74
C LEU A 900 -10.01 14.38 25.24
N VAL A 901 -10.83 15.10 24.48
CA VAL A 901 -10.93 14.90 23.02
C VAL A 901 -9.66 15.38 22.33
N MET A 902 -9.11 16.53 22.72
CA MET A 902 -7.81 16.97 22.19
C MET A 902 -6.72 15.97 22.51
N TYR A 903 -6.69 15.43 23.74
CA TYR A 903 -5.72 14.41 24.14
C TYR A 903 -5.84 13.15 23.28
N ALA A 904 -7.06 12.66 23.04
CA ALA A 904 -7.29 11.49 22.19
C ALA A 904 -6.96 11.74 20.71
N LEU A 905 -7.13 12.96 20.20
CA LEU A 905 -6.90 13.29 18.79
C LEU A 905 -5.45 13.70 18.46
N THR A 906 -4.74 14.34 19.39
CA THR A 906 -3.41 14.92 19.13
C THR A 906 -2.26 14.15 19.75
N GLY A 907 -2.56 13.08 20.48
CA GLY A 907 -1.57 12.26 21.17
C GLY A 907 -0.56 13.05 22.00
N ASN A 908 0.74 12.70 21.88
CA ASN A 908 1.82 13.29 22.66
C ASN A 908 2.26 14.68 22.23
N TYR A 909 1.85 15.23 21.07
CA TYR A 909 2.45 16.44 20.47
C TYR A 909 2.62 17.67 21.41
N LYS A 910 1.92 17.71 22.55
CA LYS A 910 2.06 18.74 23.61
C LYS A 910 3.02 18.41 24.76
N ALA A 911 3.51 17.18 24.85
CA ALA A 911 4.64 16.77 25.68
C ALA A 911 5.98 17.11 25.00
N ASP A 912 6.00 17.21 23.66
CA ASP A 912 7.15 17.69 22.92
C ASP A 912 7.51 19.12 23.35
N GLN A 913 8.76 19.28 23.77
CA GLN A 913 9.31 20.43 24.50
C GLN A 913 9.26 21.77 23.75
N VAL A 914 8.69 21.81 22.54
CA VAL A 914 8.65 22.98 21.65
C VAL A 914 7.75 24.10 22.19
N HIS A 915 6.73 23.80 23.01
CA HIS A 915 5.77 24.80 23.51
C HIS A 915 5.95 25.19 24.99
N ILE A 916 6.83 24.49 25.72
CA ILE A 916 7.13 24.81 27.13
C ILE A 916 7.65 26.24 27.32
N PRO A 917 8.56 26.77 26.46
CA PRO A 917 9.00 28.16 26.59
C PRO A 917 7.85 29.17 26.50
N PHE A 918 6.91 28.96 25.58
CA PHE A 918 5.75 29.84 25.34
C PHE A 918 4.71 29.78 26.48
N ILE A 919 4.59 28.63 27.15
CA ILE A 919 3.71 28.45 28.32
C ILE A 919 4.32 29.08 29.57
N LEU A 920 5.64 28.93 29.77
CA LEU A 920 6.37 29.56 30.88
C LEU A 920 6.40 31.09 30.77
N GLU A 921 6.51 31.64 29.55
CA GLU A 921 6.47 33.07 29.30
C GLU A 921 5.10 33.71 29.65
N ARG A 922 4.02 32.93 29.55
CA ARG A 922 2.67 33.33 29.99
C ARG A 922 2.40 33.16 31.48
N LEU A 923 3.14 32.29 32.18
CA LEU A 923 3.05 32.09 33.63
C LEU A 923 3.93 33.08 34.42
N GLY A 924 4.89 33.73 33.74
CA GLY A 924 5.76 34.77 34.31
C GLY A 924 5.24 36.21 34.23
N GLN A 925 3.98 36.42 33.82
CA GLN A 925 3.31 37.74 33.79
C GLN A 925 2.18 37.84 34.82
#